data_AF-A0A4Y7I5E6-F1
#
_entry.id   AF-A0A4Y7I5E6-F1
#
_cell.length_a   1.000
_cell.length_b   1.000
_cell.length_c   1.000
_cell.angle_alpha   90.00
_cell.angle_beta   90.00
_cell.angle_gamma   90.00
#
_symmetry.space_group_name_H-M   'P 1'
#
loop_
_entity.id
_entity.type
_entity.pdbx_description
1 polymer ?
#
loop_
_entity_poly.entity_id
_entity_poly.type
_entity_poly.pdbx_seq_one_letter_code
_entity_poly.pdbx_strand_id
1 'polypeptide(L)'
;MENSVMKEEVVIVGGGVAGLATALALKRVGIKSLVLEKANELRVTGAALALFSNAWIALESLGVAHKLNPFYKPFEKVKVTNVANGVTQETNFHKQGEEGLAIGPRAVHRKALLEALLEELPIDTVRFSSKLRSIEKTKIRQDNDSFGVIVYLEDGTTIHTKVLIGCDGVHSVVSKWLGLKDPVHSGRCAVRGLGVFPEGHGLKHEAQQFVDRGRRFGIAPINNEDVYWFVAYQSIPNKDEEMAKGDPKVIQKIILESVSGSPQVVKDVIQQSEMQSLSWAPLLFRYPWDVIFGRLSDGTVTVAGDAMHPMTPDLGQGGCASLEDAVILGRHIGNSYIRNGGMISQEDLEVEIQMYVKERRWRTAGLITASYLSGWVQQSGGGGIGSSSRRVGWLMKFLRDSIFYKIIFRRLVMKEEVVIVGGGIAGLATALALKRVGVKSLVLERSSELRVTGVAIALFSNAWIALESLGVAHKLTSLYKPYERAKVINVANGVTQETSFQKPGEESLEIGPRTIHRRALLEALLEELPTETVRFSSKLRSIEKTKTPQENDLFGVVIQLEDGTTIHTKVLIGCDGVHSLVAKWLGLKDVVNSGRCAVRGLGVFPEGHGLNHEVQNFVDKGSRFGIIPITDADVYWFMSYQSIPSKDEEMPKEDPRAIQKTILESASGFPQLVKDVIQRSDMQNISWEPLLFRYPWDLIFGRVSDGTVTVAGDAMHPMTPDLGQGGGSALEDAVILGRHIGNSYLRNGGMISQEDLEVEIQMYVKERRWRTTGLIITSYLSGWVQQSGGGGIGSSLRGVGWLMKFLRDTVFYKIMYPRLGGFLRYDCGKLPTGSA
;
A
#
# COMPACT_ATOMS: atom_id res chain seq x y z
N MET A 1 -27.75 2.56 -51.66
CA MET A 1 -27.11 1.99 -50.46
C MET A 1 -28.13 2.11 -49.35
N GLU A 2 -28.65 1.00 -48.84
CA GLU A 2 -29.56 1.02 -47.70
C GLU A 2 -28.78 1.48 -46.46
N ASN A 3 -29.25 2.53 -45.78
CA ASN A 3 -28.68 2.96 -44.51
C ASN A 3 -28.98 1.88 -43.46
N SER A 4 -27.98 1.10 -43.05
CA SER A 4 -28.17 0.10 -41.99
C SER A 4 -28.30 0.79 -40.63
N VAL A 5 -29.39 0.53 -39.92
CA VAL A 5 -29.65 1.04 -38.56
C VAL A 5 -29.42 -0.08 -37.56
N MET A 6 -28.56 0.16 -36.55
CA MET A 6 -28.24 -0.78 -35.48
C MET A 6 -28.61 -0.21 -34.11
N LYS A 7 -28.82 -1.08 -33.13
CA LYS A 7 -29.10 -0.73 -31.73
C LYS A 7 -28.13 -1.47 -30.83
N GLU A 8 -27.38 -0.73 -30.02
CA GLU A 8 -26.38 -1.27 -29.11
C GLU A 8 -26.55 -0.66 -27.72
N GLU A 9 -26.38 -1.45 -26.65
CA GLU A 9 -26.53 -0.88 -25.32
C GLU A 9 -25.37 0.06 -24.97
N VAL A 10 -24.13 -0.37 -25.25
CA VAL A 10 -22.92 0.41 -25.03
C VAL A 10 -22.07 0.42 -26.29
N VAL A 11 -21.69 1.61 -26.73
CA VAL A 11 -20.76 1.81 -27.85
C VAL A 11 -19.48 2.46 -27.33
N ILE A 12 -18.34 1.85 -27.67
CA ILE A 12 -17.01 2.36 -27.38
C ILE A 12 -16.36 2.75 -28.71
N VAL A 13 -15.89 3.99 -28.83
CA VAL A 13 -15.26 4.47 -30.07
C VAL A 13 -13.75 4.38 -29.90
N GLY A 14 -13.08 3.50 -30.65
CA GLY A 14 -11.63 3.29 -30.66
C GLY A 14 -11.21 1.95 -30.05
N GLY A 15 -10.49 1.13 -30.82
CA GLY A 15 -9.98 -0.20 -30.45
C GLY A 15 -8.54 -0.19 -29.92
N GLY A 16 -8.12 0.88 -29.25
CA GLY A 16 -6.83 0.96 -28.56
C GLY A 16 -6.85 0.32 -27.17
N VAL A 17 -5.76 0.51 -26.39
CA VAL A 17 -5.64 -0.03 -25.02
C VAL A 17 -6.83 0.37 -24.15
N ALA A 18 -7.22 1.65 -24.16
CA ALA A 18 -8.36 2.14 -23.39
C ALA A 18 -9.68 1.48 -23.81
N GLY A 19 -9.92 1.35 -25.11
CA GLY A 19 -11.20 0.84 -25.63
C GLY A 19 -11.37 -0.66 -25.41
N LEU A 20 -10.35 -1.46 -25.74
CA LEU A 20 -10.39 -2.91 -25.50
C LEU A 20 -10.44 -3.23 -24.00
N ALA A 21 -9.68 -2.50 -23.18
CA ALA A 21 -9.74 -2.69 -21.73
C ALA A 21 -11.12 -2.30 -21.17
N THR A 22 -11.75 -1.23 -21.67
CA THR A 22 -13.10 -0.82 -21.25
C THR A 22 -14.14 -1.86 -21.67
N ALA A 23 -14.07 -2.36 -22.90
CA ALA A 23 -14.96 -3.43 -23.38
C ALA A 23 -14.83 -4.69 -22.51
N LEU A 24 -13.60 -5.05 -22.14
CA LEU A 24 -13.34 -6.19 -21.26
C LEU A 24 -13.86 -5.93 -19.84
N ALA A 25 -13.65 -4.73 -19.28
CA ALA A 25 -14.17 -4.36 -17.97
C ALA A 25 -15.70 -4.48 -17.92
N LEU A 26 -16.39 -4.01 -18.96
CA LEU A 26 -17.84 -4.15 -19.10
C LEU A 26 -18.28 -5.61 -19.23
N LYS A 27 -17.57 -6.41 -20.04
CA LYS A 27 -17.82 -7.85 -20.15
C LYS A 27 -17.73 -8.54 -18.78
N ARG A 28 -16.74 -8.19 -17.95
CA ARG A 28 -16.55 -8.79 -16.62
C ARG A 28 -17.72 -8.52 -15.66
N VAL A 29 -18.47 -7.44 -15.87
CA VAL A 29 -19.68 -7.11 -15.12
C VAL A 29 -20.97 -7.52 -15.84
N GLY A 30 -20.88 -8.33 -16.90
CA GLY A 30 -22.01 -8.90 -17.62
C GLY A 30 -22.59 -8.01 -18.73
N ILE A 31 -21.94 -6.87 -19.04
CA ILE A 31 -22.46 -5.88 -20.00
C ILE A 31 -21.78 -6.08 -21.35
N LYS A 32 -22.60 -6.23 -22.40
CA LYS A 32 -22.12 -6.28 -23.78
C LYS A 32 -21.82 -4.88 -24.30
N SER A 33 -20.77 -4.74 -25.10
CA SER A 33 -20.42 -3.47 -25.73
C SER A 33 -19.90 -3.70 -27.14
N LEU A 34 -20.13 -2.72 -28.03
CA LEU A 34 -19.59 -2.69 -29.37
C LEU A 34 -18.44 -1.69 -29.44
N VAL A 35 -17.25 -2.16 -29.82
CA VAL A 35 -16.07 -1.33 -30.07
C VAL A 35 -15.99 -0.99 -31.56
N LEU A 36 -15.96 0.29 -31.89
CA LEU A 36 -15.80 0.79 -33.25
C LEU A 36 -14.35 1.21 -33.50
N GLU A 37 -13.62 0.44 -34.31
CA GLU A 37 -12.24 0.77 -34.70
C GLU A 37 -12.21 1.27 -36.13
N LYS A 38 -11.56 2.43 -36.36
CA LYS A 38 -11.47 3.04 -37.69
C LYS A 38 -10.50 2.32 -38.62
N ALA A 39 -9.48 1.64 -38.08
CA ALA A 39 -8.57 0.80 -38.83
C ALA A 39 -9.30 -0.46 -39.33
N ASN A 40 -8.84 -1.01 -40.45
CA ASN A 40 -9.35 -2.25 -41.04
C ASN A 40 -8.95 -3.51 -40.27
N GLU A 41 -7.99 -3.39 -39.35
CA GLU A 41 -7.51 -4.47 -38.47
C GLU A 41 -7.04 -3.89 -37.13
N LEU A 42 -6.72 -4.77 -36.18
CA LEU A 42 -6.18 -4.36 -34.88
C LEU A 42 -4.84 -3.65 -35.08
N ARG A 43 -4.86 -2.33 -34.89
CA ARG A 43 -3.67 -1.51 -35.10
C ARG A 43 -2.66 -1.71 -33.97
N VAL A 44 -1.65 -2.53 -34.22
CA VAL A 44 -0.55 -2.81 -33.30
C VAL A 44 0.62 -1.81 -33.40
N THR A 45 0.46 -0.71 -34.16
CA THR A 45 1.55 0.28 -34.34
C THR A 45 2.01 0.87 -33.01
N GLY A 46 3.33 0.96 -32.85
CA GLY A 46 4.02 1.33 -31.62
C GLY A 46 4.60 0.10 -30.94
N ALA A 47 5.93 0.03 -30.88
CA ALA A 47 6.70 -1.13 -30.42
C ALA A 47 6.23 -1.69 -29.07
N ALA A 48 6.31 -0.86 -28.04
CA ALA A 48 6.13 -1.29 -26.67
C ALA A 48 5.78 -0.10 -25.76
N LEU A 49 5.39 -0.41 -24.54
CA LEU A 49 5.18 0.56 -23.48
C LEU A 49 5.64 -0.01 -22.14
N ALA A 50 6.01 0.88 -21.22
CA ALA A 50 6.26 0.49 -19.84
C ALA A 50 4.95 0.53 -19.04
N LEU A 51 4.65 -0.56 -18.34
CA LEU A 51 3.53 -0.68 -17.42
C LEU A 51 4.03 -0.71 -15.98
N PHE A 52 3.44 0.16 -15.15
CA PHE A 52 3.76 0.30 -13.73
C PHE A 52 2.79 -0.53 -12.88
N SER A 53 3.03 -0.65 -11.57
CA SER A 53 2.26 -1.51 -10.67
C SER A 53 0.76 -1.25 -10.70
N ASN A 54 0.33 0.02 -10.82
CA ASN A 54 -1.07 0.40 -11.00
C ASN A 54 -1.72 -0.21 -12.25
N ALA A 55 -0.98 -0.28 -13.37
CA ALA A 55 -1.46 -0.93 -14.58
C ALA A 55 -1.57 -2.45 -14.42
N TRP A 56 -0.63 -3.07 -13.72
CA TRP A 56 -0.69 -4.52 -13.45
C TRP A 56 -1.85 -4.90 -12.54
N ILE A 57 -2.14 -4.10 -11.51
CA ILE A 57 -3.36 -4.25 -10.68
C ILE A 57 -4.63 -4.15 -11.54
N ALA A 58 -4.66 -3.21 -12.50
CA ALA A 58 -5.77 -3.09 -13.42
C ALA A 58 -5.88 -4.33 -14.34
N LEU A 59 -4.77 -4.85 -14.85
CA LEU A 59 -4.75 -6.07 -15.67
C LEU A 59 -5.14 -7.33 -14.89
N GLU A 60 -4.81 -7.40 -13.61
CA GLU A 60 -5.29 -8.46 -12.70
C GLU A 60 -6.80 -8.38 -12.53
N SER A 61 -7.32 -7.17 -12.30
CA SER A 61 -8.78 -6.93 -12.21
C SER A 61 -9.52 -7.27 -13.51
N LEU A 62 -8.88 -7.04 -14.67
CA LEU A 62 -9.41 -7.42 -15.98
C LEU A 62 -9.25 -8.92 -16.28
N GLY A 63 -8.47 -9.64 -15.48
CA GLY A 63 -8.22 -11.08 -15.62
C GLY A 63 -7.23 -11.47 -16.71
N VAL A 64 -6.38 -10.55 -17.19
CA VAL A 64 -5.42 -10.79 -18.30
C VAL A 64 -3.95 -10.77 -17.89
N ALA A 65 -3.64 -10.36 -16.65
CA ALA A 65 -2.25 -10.29 -16.17
C ALA A 65 -1.51 -11.63 -16.29
N HIS A 66 -2.19 -12.75 -16.07
CA HIS A 66 -1.62 -14.09 -16.15
C HIS A 66 -1.13 -14.47 -17.56
N LYS A 67 -1.70 -13.89 -18.63
CA LYS A 67 -1.25 -14.10 -20.01
C LYS A 67 0.08 -13.39 -20.31
N LEU A 68 0.36 -12.31 -19.57
CA LEU A 68 1.51 -11.43 -19.80
C LEU A 68 2.67 -11.73 -18.80
N ASN A 69 2.35 -12.11 -17.57
CA ASN A 69 3.32 -12.36 -16.49
C ASN A 69 4.48 -13.31 -16.88
N PRO A 70 4.26 -14.42 -17.59
CA PRO A 70 5.35 -15.35 -17.95
C PRO A 70 6.39 -14.75 -18.89
N PHE A 71 5.99 -13.77 -19.71
CA PHE A 71 6.83 -13.22 -20.78
C PHE A 71 7.47 -11.89 -20.41
N TYR A 72 6.83 -11.10 -19.53
CA TYR A 72 7.27 -9.76 -19.19
C TYR A 72 7.74 -9.68 -17.74
N LYS A 73 9.06 -9.72 -17.58
CA LYS A 73 9.71 -9.62 -16.27
C LYS A 73 9.86 -8.15 -15.84
N PRO A 74 9.79 -7.89 -14.53
CA PRO A 74 9.99 -6.57 -13.96
C PRO A 74 11.44 -6.11 -14.04
N PHE A 75 11.64 -4.80 -14.18
CA PHE A 75 12.96 -4.20 -14.05
C PHE A 75 13.49 -4.37 -12.63
N GLU A 76 14.74 -4.79 -12.50
CA GLU A 76 15.44 -4.83 -11.21
C GLU A 76 15.99 -3.45 -10.85
N LYS A 77 16.35 -2.66 -11.86
CA LYS A 77 17.00 -1.36 -11.69
C LYS A 77 16.64 -0.42 -12.84
N VAL A 78 16.54 0.88 -12.52
CA VAL A 78 16.54 1.97 -13.50
C VAL A 78 17.76 2.86 -13.25
N LYS A 79 18.53 3.15 -14.30
CA LYS A 79 19.66 4.09 -14.27
C LYS A 79 19.32 5.35 -15.06
N VAL A 80 19.58 6.51 -14.49
CA VAL A 80 19.44 7.81 -15.17
C VAL A 80 20.79 8.49 -15.22
N THR A 81 21.37 8.59 -16.42
CA THR A 81 22.69 9.17 -16.65
C THR A 81 22.56 10.52 -17.32
N ASN A 82 23.19 11.54 -16.74
CA ASN A 82 23.38 12.82 -17.40
C ASN A 82 24.59 12.72 -18.35
N VAL A 83 24.33 12.85 -19.65
CA VAL A 83 25.35 12.65 -20.70
C VAL A 83 26.45 13.72 -20.62
N ALA A 84 26.12 14.94 -20.23
CA ALA A 84 27.06 16.06 -20.25
C ALA A 84 28.15 15.98 -19.16
N ASN A 85 27.86 15.36 -18.01
CA ASN A 85 28.81 15.23 -16.89
C ASN A 85 29.07 13.78 -16.46
N GLY A 86 28.42 12.80 -17.09
CA GLY A 86 28.56 11.37 -16.80
C GLY A 86 27.92 10.91 -15.48
N VAL A 87 27.28 11.80 -14.70
CA VAL A 87 26.70 11.45 -13.40
C VAL A 87 25.50 10.53 -13.62
N THR A 88 25.49 9.39 -12.93
CA THR A 88 24.42 8.39 -12.99
C THR A 88 23.73 8.27 -11.64
N GLN A 89 22.40 8.36 -11.64
CA GLN A 89 21.54 8.03 -10.51
C GLN A 89 20.91 6.67 -10.74
N GLU A 90 20.82 5.85 -9.70
CA GLU A 90 20.25 4.51 -9.79
C GLU A 90 19.08 4.35 -8.82
N THR A 91 18.02 3.71 -9.28
CA THR A 91 16.87 3.30 -8.48
C THR A 91 16.75 1.78 -8.55
N ASN A 92 16.83 1.12 -7.40
CA ASN A 92 16.70 -0.34 -7.28
C ASN A 92 15.27 -0.74 -6.89
N PHE A 93 14.67 -1.63 -7.68
CA PHE A 93 13.41 -2.27 -7.34
C PHE A 93 13.74 -3.60 -6.64
N HIS A 94 13.63 -3.61 -5.32
CA HIS A 94 14.05 -4.75 -4.50
C HIS A 94 13.15 -5.98 -4.75
N LYS A 95 13.76 -7.18 -4.69
CA LYS A 95 13.05 -8.47 -4.64
C LYS A 95 12.60 -8.74 -3.21
N GLN A 96 11.40 -9.31 -3.02
CA GLN A 96 11.02 -9.94 -1.76
C GLN A 96 11.63 -11.35 -1.70
N GLY A 97 12.62 -11.60 -0.84
CA GLY A 97 13.22 -12.93 -0.66
C GLY A 97 14.00 -13.47 -1.87
N GLU A 98 14.54 -14.70 -1.75
CA GLU A 98 15.37 -15.34 -2.79
C GLU A 98 14.56 -15.77 -4.04
N GLU A 99 13.23 -15.92 -3.93
CA GLU A 99 12.33 -16.36 -5.02
C GLU A 99 11.34 -15.29 -5.52
N GLY A 100 11.31 -14.07 -4.95
CA GLY A 100 10.34 -13.06 -5.34
C GLY A 100 10.65 -12.31 -6.64
N LEU A 101 9.60 -12.02 -7.42
CA LEU A 101 9.67 -11.11 -8.57
C LEU A 101 9.94 -9.66 -8.11
N ALA A 102 10.79 -8.93 -8.83
CA ALA A 102 10.98 -7.50 -8.57
C ALA A 102 9.65 -6.72 -8.76
N ILE A 103 9.40 -5.68 -7.96
CA ILE A 103 8.14 -4.90 -8.02
C ILE A 103 8.22 -3.78 -9.08
N GLY A 104 9.31 -3.72 -9.85
CA GLY A 104 9.58 -2.65 -10.82
C GLY A 104 8.61 -2.63 -12.02
N PRO A 105 8.60 -1.51 -12.79
CA PRO A 105 7.86 -1.43 -14.04
C PRO A 105 8.29 -2.54 -14.99
N ARG A 106 7.41 -2.90 -15.94
CA ARG A 106 7.70 -3.92 -16.96
C ARG A 106 7.50 -3.31 -18.33
N ALA A 107 8.47 -3.46 -19.23
CA ALA A 107 8.21 -3.16 -20.63
C ALA A 107 7.43 -4.31 -21.27
N VAL A 108 6.39 -3.97 -22.02
CA VAL A 108 5.45 -4.93 -22.61
C VAL A 108 5.29 -4.59 -24.09
N HIS A 109 5.31 -5.62 -24.95
CA HIS A 109 4.95 -5.43 -26.36
C HIS A 109 3.51 -4.95 -26.45
N ARG A 110 3.30 -3.83 -27.14
CA ARG A 110 1.95 -3.25 -27.25
C ARG A 110 0.99 -4.22 -27.93
N LYS A 111 1.49 -4.96 -28.93
CA LYS A 111 0.77 -6.02 -29.63
C LYS A 111 0.24 -7.08 -28.65
N ALA A 112 1.12 -7.68 -27.85
CA ALA A 112 0.74 -8.72 -26.88
C ALA A 112 -0.28 -8.22 -25.85
N LEU A 113 -0.18 -6.97 -25.40
CA LEU A 113 -1.18 -6.37 -24.51
C LEU A 113 -2.56 -6.27 -25.18
N LEU A 114 -2.61 -5.78 -26.43
CA LEU A 114 -3.88 -5.65 -27.16
C LEU A 114 -4.49 -7.02 -27.49
N GLU A 115 -3.67 -7.99 -27.88
CA GLU A 115 -4.09 -9.38 -28.14
C GLU A 115 -4.62 -10.04 -26.87
N ALA A 116 -3.91 -9.92 -25.74
CA ALA A 116 -4.36 -10.47 -24.47
C ALA A 116 -5.73 -9.91 -24.03
N LEU A 117 -5.99 -8.62 -24.31
CA LEU A 117 -7.30 -8.00 -24.07
C LEU A 117 -8.36 -8.48 -25.08
N LEU A 118 -8.01 -8.57 -26.37
CA LEU A 118 -8.94 -8.92 -27.43
C LEU A 118 -9.38 -10.39 -27.38
N GLU A 119 -8.47 -11.31 -27.06
CA GLU A 119 -8.78 -12.75 -26.92
C GLU A 119 -9.82 -13.03 -25.84
N GLU A 120 -9.91 -12.16 -24.83
CA GLU A 120 -10.93 -12.27 -23.78
C GLU A 120 -12.28 -11.67 -24.19
N LEU A 121 -12.44 -11.17 -25.43
CA LEU A 121 -13.68 -10.59 -25.94
C LEU A 121 -14.35 -11.53 -26.96
N PRO A 122 -15.70 -11.57 -27.02
CA PRO A 122 -16.42 -12.21 -28.13
C PRO A 122 -15.97 -11.67 -29.49
N ILE A 123 -15.98 -12.53 -30.52
CA ILE A 123 -15.44 -12.23 -31.86
C ILE A 123 -16.12 -11.02 -32.55
N ASP A 124 -17.36 -10.74 -32.19
CA ASP A 124 -18.22 -9.67 -32.69
C ASP A 124 -18.15 -8.38 -31.85
N THR A 125 -17.33 -8.35 -30.80
CA THR A 125 -17.18 -7.17 -29.93
C THR A 125 -16.53 -5.99 -30.66
N VAL A 126 -15.65 -6.25 -31.63
CA VAL A 126 -14.93 -5.21 -32.36
C VAL A 126 -15.38 -5.16 -33.82
N ARG A 127 -15.89 -4.01 -34.25
CA ARG A 127 -16.18 -3.72 -35.66
C ARG A 127 -15.10 -2.80 -36.22
N PHE A 128 -14.28 -3.36 -37.12
CA PHE A 128 -13.24 -2.64 -37.85
C PHE A 128 -13.82 -1.76 -38.96
N SER A 129 -12.98 -0.93 -39.57
CA SER A 129 -13.34 0.03 -40.64
C SER A 129 -14.51 0.97 -40.28
N SER A 130 -14.73 1.20 -38.98
CA SER A 130 -15.88 1.91 -38.43
C SER A 130 -15.47 3.29 -37.96
N LYS A 131 -15.29 4.21 -38.91
CA LYS A 131 -14.90 5.59 -38.60
C LYS A 131 -16.12 6.42 -38.21
N LEU A 132 -16.10 6.92 -36.98
CA LEU A 132 -17.11 7.84 -36.44
C LEU A 132 -17.08 9.17 -37.21
N ARG A 133 -18.25 9.58 -37.73
CA ARG A 133 -18.45 10.85 -38.42
C ARG A 133 -19.06 11.92 -37.50
N SER A 134 -20.16 11.59 -36.83
CA SER A 134 -20.89 12.55 -35.99
C SER A 134 -21.72 11.85 -34.91
N ILE A 135 -22.08 12.61 -33.87
CA ILE A 135 -22.87 12.17 -32.73
C ILE A 135 -24.06 13.12 -32.57
N GLU A 136 -25.25 12.58 -32.35
CA GLU A 136 -26.48 13.33 -32.08
C GLU A 136 -27.14 12.83 -30.79
N LYS A 137 -27.70 13.74 -30.00
CA LYS A 137 -28.46 13.40 -28.78
C LYS A 137 -29.96 13.50 -29.08
N THR A 138 -30.73 12.47 -28.79
CA THR A 138 -32.17 12.45 -29.04
C THR A 138 -32.93 13.20 -27.94
N LYS A 139 -33.97 13.96 -28.32
CA LYS A 139 -34.81 14.72 -27.38
C LYS A 139 -36.01 13.93 -26.83
N ILE A 140 -36.33 12.77 -27.41
CA ILE A 140 -37.56 12.03 -27.14
C ILE A 140 -37.30 11.00 -26.03
N ARG A 141 -37.64 11.38 -24.79
CA ARG A 141 -37.78 10.49 -23.62
C ARG A 141 -39.23 10.00 -23.52
N GLN A 142 -39.70 9.25 -24.50
CA GLN A 142 -40.93 8.48 -24.33
C GLN A 142 -40.59 7.00 -24.56
N ASP A 143 -40.91 6.22 -23.53
CA ASP A 143 -40.68 4.78 -23.31
C ASP A 143 -39.32 4.33 -22.74
N ASN A 144 -39.42 3.26 -21.92
CA ASN A 144 -38.36 2.54 -21.20
C ASN A 144 -37.25 1.95 -22.09
N ASP A 145 -37.29 2.18 -23.41
CA ASP A 145 -36.37 1.63 -24.42
C ASP A 145 -35.61 2.72 -25.20
N SER A 146 -35.52 3.94 -24.63
CA SER A 146 -34.98 5.11 -25.32
C SER A 146 -33.45 5.06 -25.44
N PHE A 147 -32.95 4.79 -26.63
CA PHE A 147 -31.54 5.01 -27.00
C PHE A 147 -31.29 6.52 -27.11
N GLY A 148 -30.52 7.08 -26.16
CA GLY A 148 -30.36 8.52 -25.98
C GLY A 148 -29.33 9.18 -26.90
N VAL A 149 -28.54 8.38 -27.64
CA VAL A 149 -27.42 8.83 -28.46
C VAL A 149 -27.44 8.11 -29.80
N ILE A 150 -27.27 8.87 -30.90
CA ILE A 150 -27.13 8.34 -32.26
C ILE A 150 -25.72 8.62 -32.75
N VAL A 151 -25.07 7.57 -33.23
CA VAL A 151 -23.72 7.55 -33.79
C VAL A 151 -23.82 7.33 -35.30
N TYR A 152 -23.25 8.23 -36.08
CA TYR A 152 -23.19 8.12 -37.54
C TYR A 152 -21.78 7.77 -38.00
N LEU A 153 -21.64 6.74 -38.83
CA LEU A 153 -20.36 6.31 -39.39
C LEU A 153 -20.16 6.86 -40.81
N GLU A 154 -18.91 6.88 -41.27
CA GLU A 154 -18.57 7.32 -42.64
C GLU A 154 -19.10 6.36 -43.73
N ASP A 155 -19.32 5.09 -43.39
CA ASP A 155 -19.88 4.07 -44.31
C ASP A 155 -21.40 4.19 -44.50
N GLY A 156 -22.06 5.14 -43.83
CA GLY A 156 -23.51 5.36 -43.86
C GLY A 156 -24.29 4.60 -42.78
N THR A 157 -23.63 3.77 -41.96
CA THR A 157 -24.26 3.08 -40.83
C THR A 157 -24.68 4.07 -39.74
N THR A 158 -25.86 3.86 -39.17
CA THR A 158 -26.37 4.59 -38.01
C THR A 158 -26.52 3.65 -36.82
N ILE A 159 -26.00 4.02 -35.66
CA ILE A 159 -26.05 3.21 -34.43
C ILE A 159 -26.73 4.00 -33.34
N HIS A 160 -27.82 3.46 -32.81
CA HIS A 160 -28.52 3.98 -31.64
C HIS A 160 -27.90 3.33 -30.40
N THR A 161 -27.43 4.14 -29.45
CA THR A 161 -26.82 3.65 -28.20
C THR A 161 -27.40 4.28 -26.94
N LYS A 162 -27.45 3.51 -25.85
CA LYS A 162 -27.75 4.05 -24.52
C LYS A 162 -26.54 4.73 -23.91
N VAL A 163 -25.33 4.24 -24.19
CA VAL A 163 -24.06 4.72 -23.63
C VAL A 163 -23.03 4.89 -24.73
N LEU A 164 -22.30 6.02 -24.70
CA LEU A 164 -21.20 6.27 -25.65
C LEU A 164 -19.92 6.62 -24.89
N ILE A 165 -18.87 5.84 -25.11
CA ILE A 165 -17.56 6.06 -24.48
C ILE A 165 -16.53 6.33 -25.58
N GLY A 166 -15.93 7.52 -25.56
CA GLY A 166 -14.84 7.89 -26.46
C GLY A 166 -13.49 7.38 -25.96
N CYS A 167 -12.92 6.41 -26.67
CA CYS A 167 -11.57 5.87 -26.49
C CYS A 167 -10.70 6.06 -27.75
N ASP A 168 -11.07 7.01 -28.61
CA ASP A 168 -10.59 7.24 -29.97
C ASP A 168 -9.31 8.10 -30.04
N GLY A 169 -8.63 8.19 -28.90
CA GLY A 169 -7.28 8.73 -28.76
C GLY A 169 -7.20 10.25 -28.81
N VAL A 170 -5.99 10.76 -29.01
CA VAL A 170 -5.67 12.20 -28.93
C VAL A 170 -6.47 13.09 -29.90
N HIS A 171 -7.00 12.55 -30.98
CA HIS A 171 -7.83 13.28 -31.95
C HIS A 171 -9.32 12.92 -31.84
N SER A 172 -9.77 12.62 -30.62
CA SER A 172 -11.11 12.13 -30.33
C SER A 172 -12.23 13.03 -30.87
N VAL A 173 -13.14 12.43 -31.64
CA VAL A 173 -14.39 13.04 -32.11
C VAL A 173 -15.37 13.19 -30.94
N VAL A 174 -15.39 12.22 -30.01
CA VAL A 174 -16.25 12.28 -28.81
C VAL A 174 -15.83 13.42 -27.89
N SER A 175 -14.53 13.63 -27.67
CA SER A 175 -14.02 14.76 -26.89
C SER A 175 -14.38 16.10 -27.51
N LYS A 176 -14.31 16.22 -28.84
CA LYS A 176 -14.74 17.43 -29.56
C LYS A 176 -16.23 17.68 -29.40
N TRP A 177 -17.05 16.63 -29.50
CA TRP A 177 -18.49 16.72 -29.30
C TRP A 177 -18.87 17.17 -27.87
N LEU A 178 -18.12 16.72 -26.86
CA LEU A 178 -18.25 17.18 -25.47
C LEU A 178 -17.79 18.64 -25.27
N GLY A 179 -17.23 19.30 -26.30
CA GLY A 179 -16.74 20.67 -26.23
C GLY A 179 -15.36 20.80 -25.57
N LEU A 180 -14.60 19.71 -25.47
CA LEU A 180 -13.23 19.76 -24.99
C LEU A 180 -12.31 20.33 -26.07
N LYS A 181 -11.40 21.24 -25.69
CA LYS A 181 -10.45 21.86 -26.62
C LYS A 181 -9.50 20.86 -27.28
N ASP A 182 -8.96 21.18 -28.44
CA ASP A 182 -7.97 20.31 -29.07
C ASP A 182 -6.67 20.21 -28.22
N PRO A 183 -6.01 19.04 -28.20
CA PRO A 183 -4.70 18.92 -27.57
C PRO A 183 -3.66 19.83 -28.21
N VAL A 184 -2.71 20.28 -27.39
CA VAL A 184 -1.71 21.28 -27.75
C VAL A 184 -0.36 20.62 -27.92
N HIS A 185 0.40 21.09 -28.92
CA HIS A 185 1.78 20.67 -29.12
C HIS A 185 2.67 21.10 -27.95
N SER A 186 3.41 20.17 -27.35
CA SER A 186 4.25 20.45 -26.18
C SER A 186 5.56 21.16 -26.52
N GLY A 187 5.80 21.47 -27.80
CA GLY A 187 7.09 21.96 -28.31
C GLY A 187 8.14 20.85 -28.54
N ARG A 188 7.77 19.59 -28.31
CA ARG A 188 8.69 18.44 -28.33
C ARG A 188 8.14 17.33 -29.21
N CYS A 189 9.04 16.55 -29.77
CA CYS A 189 8.73 15.38 -30.58
C CYS A 189 9.39 14.14 -29.96
N ALA A 190 8.92 12.96 -30.36
CA ALA A 190 9.58 11.72 -30.00
C ALA A 190 9.65 10.75 -31.16
N VAL A 191 10.76 10.02 -31.21
CA VAL A 191 10.91 8.80 -32.00
C VAL A 191 10.93 7.60 -31.05
N ARG A 192 10.31 6.50 -31.45
CA ARG A 192 10.24 5.25 -30.70
C ARG A 192 10.52 4.08 -31.63
N GLY A 193 11.11 3.02 -31.10
CA GLY A 193 11.40 1.80 -31.85
C GLY A 193 11.58 0.58 -30.97
N LEU A 194 11.65 -0.57 -31.64
CA LEU A 194 12.01 -1.87 -31.10
C LEU A 194 13.37 -2.26 -31.66
N GLY A 195 14.39 -2.33 -30.82
CA GLY A 195 15.67 -2.95 -31.17
C GLY A 195 15.55 -4.47 -31.02
N VAL A 196 15.97 -5.22 -32.04
CA VAL A 196 15.89 -6.69 -32.07
C VAL A 196 17.31 -7.27 -32.12
N PHE A 197 17.63 -8.11 -31.15
CA PHE A 197 18.94 -8.72 -30.95
C PHE A 197 18.78 -10.25 -30.85
N PRO A 198 18.78 -10.98 -31.99
CA PRO A 198 18.53 -12.43 -32.00
C PRO A 198 19.51 -13.25 -31.15
N GLU A 199 20.74 -12.77 -30.96
CA GLU A 199 21.78 -13.41 -30.12
C GLU A 199 21.74 -12.95 -28.66
N GLY A 200 20.81 -12.06 -28.31
CA GLY A 200 20.66 -11.46 -26.99
C GLY A 200 21.33 -10.10 -26.85
N HIS A 201 20.65 -9.14 -26.23
CA HIS A 201 21.13 -7.75 -26.11
C HIS A 201 22.07 -7.51 -24.91
N GLY A 202 22.19 -8.44 -23.95
CA GLY A 202 23.13 -8.36 -22.81
C GLY A 202 22.86 -7.27 -21.75
N LEU A 203 21.77 -6.51 -21.87
CA LEU A 203 21.44 -5.37 -20.99
C LEU A 203 20.79 -5.78 -19.65
N LYS A 204 20.63 -7.08 -19.40
CA LYS A 204 19.90 -7.64 -18.23
C LYS A 204 18.48 -7.05 -18.14
N HIS A 205 17.82 -7.17 -16.98
CA HIS A 205 16.53 -6.52 -16.71
C HIS A 205 16.71 -5.11 -16.12
N GLU A 206 17.62 -4.31 -16.70
CA GLU A 206 17.92 -2.94 -16.26
C GLU A 206 17.46 -1.92 -17.31
N ALA A 207 16.56 -1.02 -16.93
CA ALA A 207 16.18 0.10 -17.77
C ALA A 207 17.20 1.24 -17.63
N GLN A 208 17.50 1.92 -18.73
CA GLN A 208 18.49 3.00 -18.78
C GLN A 208 17.87 4.23 -19.42
N GLN A 209 18.15 5.38 -18.84
CA GLN A 209 17.74 6.66 -19.35
C GLN A 209 18.94 7.59 -19.42
N PHE A 210 19.11 8.25 -20.56
CA PHE A 210 20.15 9.23 -20.78
C PHE A 210 19.53 10.60 -21.00
N VAL A 211 20.00 11.58 -20.24
CA VAL A 211 19.50 12.95 -20.27
C VAL A 211 20.62 13.85 -20.79
N ASP A 212 20.29 14.64 -21.80
CA ASP A 212 21.20 15.60 -22.44
C ASP A 212 20.48 16.93 -22.68
N ARG A 213 21.21 18.00 -23.05
CA ARG A 213 20.64 19.32 -23.32
C ARG A 213 19.57 19.23 -24.41
N GLY A 214 18.30 19.40 -24.02
CA GLY A 214 17.15 19.36 -24.92
C GLY A 214 16.78 17.96 -25.44
N ARG A 215 17.37 16.89 -24.90
CA ARG A 215 17.15 15.50 -25.39
C ARG A 215 17.08 14.49 -24.25
N ARG A 216 16.33 13.42 -24.50
CA ARG A 216 16.14 12.32 -23.57
C ARG A 216 16.05 11.01 -24.31
N PHE A 217 16.87 10.06 -23.92
CA PHE A 217 16.93 8.73 -24.49
C PHE A 217 16.51 7.73 -23.42
N GLY A 218 15.64 6.79 -23.76
CA GLY A 218 15.29 5.70 -22.86
C GLY A 218 15.49 4.36 -23.56
N ILE A 219 15.99 3.40 -22.81
CA ILE A 219 16.21 2.01 -23.22
C ILE A 219 15.58 1.12 -22.15
N ALA A 220 14.72 0.22 -22.58
CA ALA A 220 13.89 -0.61 -21.73
C ALA A 220 13.85 -2.04 -22.30
N PRO A 221 14.68 -2.96 -21.77
CA PRO A 221 14.65 -4.36 -22.15
C PRO A 221 13.26 -4.98 -21.94
N ILE A 222 12.72 -5.65 -22.96
CA ILE A 222 11.40 -6.30 -22.87
C ILE A 222 11.59 -7.78 -22.52
N ASN A 223 12.43 -8.46 -23.29
CA ASN A 223 12.89 -9.83 -23.09
C ASN A 223 14.38 -9.89 -23.48
N ASN A 224 14.99 -11.07 -23.62
CA ASN A 224 16.42 -11.19 -23.95
C ASN A 224 16.80 -10.67 -25.34
N GLU A 225 15.87 -10.61 -26.28
CA GLU A 225 16.10 -10.26 -27.69
C GLU A 225 15.59 -8.84 -28.01
N ASP A 226 14.50 -8.43 -27.37
CA ASP A 226 13.76 -7.21 -27.72
C ASP A 226 14.00 -6.08 -26.73
N VAL A 227 14.30 -4.90 -27.25
CA VAL A 227 14.58 -3.69 -26.48
C VAL A 227 13.70 -2.54 -26.96
N TYR A 228 12.81 -2.07 -26.09
CA TYR A 228 12.07 -0.83 -26.34
C TYR A 228 12.99 0.37 -26.15
N TRP A 229 12.96 1.32 -27.08
CA TRP A 229 13.66 2.58 -26.90
C TRP A 229 12.87 3.78 -27.39
N PHE A 230 13.20 4.94 -26.85
CA PHE A 230 12.69 6.21 -27.32
C PHE A 230 13.75 7.32 -27.30
N VAL A 231 13.59 8.27 -28.20
CA VAL A 231 14.28 9.57 -28.20
C VAL A 231 13.22 10.66 -28.14
N ALA A 232 13.20 11.45 -27.06
CA ALA A 232 12.38 12.65 -26.97
C ALA A 232 13.28 13.88 -27.06
N TYR A 233 12.91 14.85 -27.90
CA TYR A 233 13.75 16.01 -28.20
C TYR A 233 12.89 17.25 -28.50
N GLN A 234 13.50 18.43 -28.38
CA GLN A 234 12.87 19.70 -28.76
C GLN A 234 12.62 19.73 -30.28
N SER A 235 11.43 20.16 -30.70
CA SER A 235 11.04 20.20 -32.12
C SER A 235 12.02 21.00 -32.99
N ILE A 236 12.35 20.43 -34.16
CA ILE A 236 13.24 20.99 -35.19
C ILE A 236 12.47 20.95 -36.53
N PRO A 237 11.81 22.05 -36.94
CA PRO A 237 10.80 22.04 -38.01
C PRO A 237 11.19 21.28 -39.28
N ASN A 238 12.32 21.61 -39.90
CA ASN A 238 12.74 20.97 -41.16
C ASN A 238 12.97 19.45 -41.02
N LYS A 239 13.56 19.02 -39.90
CA LYS A 239 13.81 17.58 -39.63
C LYS A 239 12.53 16.85 -39.24
N ASP A 240 11.66 17.52 -38.49
CA ASP A 240 10.37 17.00 -38.06
C ASP A 240 9.44 16.79 -39.26
N GLU A 241 9.38 17.73 -40.19
CA GLU A 241 8.62 17.59 -41.44
C GLU A 241 9.11 16.41 -42.30
N GLU A 242 10.44 16.17 -42.32
CA GLU A 242 11.02 15.05 -43.03
C GLU A 242 10.64 13.71 -42.38
N MET A 243 10.75 13.60 -41.06
CA MET A 243 10.35 12.40 -40.31
C MET A 243 8.83 12.18 -40.31
N ALA A 244 8.03 13.23 -40.38
CA ALA A 244 6.57 13.16 -40.47
C ALA A 244 6.07 12.45 -41.74
N LYS A 245 6.89 12.38 -42.80
CA LYS A 245 6.59 11.61 -44.02
C LYS A 245 6.58 10.10 -43.76
N GLY A 246 7.15 9.65 -42.64
CA GLY A 246 7.00 8.28 -42.15
C GLY A 246 7.95 7.25 -42.76
N ASP A 247 9.00 7.66 -43.49
CA ASP A 247 10.02 6.72 -43.97
C ASP A 247 10.93 6.26 -42.80
N PRO A 248 10.89 4.98 -42.40
CA PRO A 248 11.70 4.48 -41.29
C PRO A 248 13.20 4.68 -41.46
N LYS A 249 13.73 4.61 -42.69
CA LYS A 249 15.15 4.79 -42.97
C LYS A 249 15.59 6.23 -42.71
N VAL A 250 14.74 7.18 -43.10
CA VAL A 250 14.94 8.61 -42.84
C VAL A 250 14.88 8.88 -41.34
N ILE A 251 13.87 8.35 -40.64
CA ILE A 251 13.73 8.46 -39.18
C ILE A 251 14.98 7.93 -38.47
N GLN A 252 15.43 6.72 -38.82
CA GLN A 252 16.60 6.10 -38.22
C GLN A 252 17.87 6.95 -38.46
N LYS A 253 18.09 7.37 -39.71
CA LYS A 253 19.25 8.20 -40.09
C LYS A 253 19.30 9.50 -39.29
N ILE A 254 18.21 10.26 -39.27
CA ILE A 254 18.14 11.56 -38.58
C ILE A 254 18.37 11.38 -37.07
N ILE A 255 17.80 10.35 -36.47
CA ILE A 255 17.97 10.09 -35.05
C ILE A 255 19.39 9.62 -34.72
N LEU A 256 20.01 8.75 -35.54
CA LEU A 256 21.42 8.35 -35.37
C LEU A 256 22.38 9.55 -35.40
N GLU A 257 22.17 10.48 -36.34
CA GLU A 257 22.93 11.73 -36.39
C GLU A 257 22.76 12.56 -35.11
N SER A 258 21.54 12.58 -34.55
CA SER A 258 21.21 13.36 -33.36
C SER A 258 21.82 12.81 -32.06
N VAL A 259 22.26 11.54 -32.06
CA VAL A 259 22.83 10.83 -30.88
C VAL A 259 24.32 10.52 -31.02
N SER A 260 25.02 11.20 -31.92
CA SER A 260 26.45 10.98 -32.18
C SER A 260 27.33 11.08 -30.92
N GLY A 261 26.98 11.95 -29.96
CA GLY A 261 27.66 12.10 -28.66
C GLY A 261 27.15 11.20 -27.53
N SER A 262 26.17 10.33 -27.79
CA SER A 262 25.59 9.43 -26.77
C SER A 262 26.41 8.14 -26.61
N PRO A 263 26.27 7.43 -25.47
CA PRO A 263 26.89 6.12 -25.26
C PRO A 263 26.58 5.12 -26.38
N GLN A 264 27.51 4.19 -26.65
CA GLN A 264 27.42 3.26 -27.78
C GLN A 264 26.13 2.43 -27.76
N VAL A 265 25.69 1.99 -26.58
CA VAL A 265 24.42 1.26 -26.39
C VAL A 265 23.20 1.99 -26.99
N VAL A 266 23.15 3.32 -26.96
CA VAL A 266 22.06 4.10 -27.57
C VAL A 266 22.10 3.96 -29.10
N LYS A 267 23.29 4.03 -29.70
CA LYS A 267 23.47 3.89 -31.14
C LYS A 267 23.14 2.48 -31.60
N ASP A 268 23.57 1.48 -30.85
CA ASP A 268 23.36 0.06 -31.17
C ASP A 268 21.87 -0.28 -31.21
N VAL A 269 21.07 0.11 -30.19
CA VAL A 269 19.62 -0.18 -30.18
C VAL A 269 18.87 0.53 -31.31
N ILE A 270 19.31 1.73 -31.71
CA ILE A 270 18.71 2.46 -32.84
C ILE A 270 19.09 1.79 -34.17
N GLN A 271 20.34 1.33 -34.33
CA GLN A 271 20.81 0.64 -35.54
C GLN A 271 20.12 -0.71 -35.73
N GLN A 272 19.94 -1.47 -34.65
CA GLN A 272 19.27 -2.78 -34.64
C GLN A 272 17.75 -2.68 -34.59
N SER A 273 17.19 -1.51 -34.89
CA SER A 273 15.73 -1.32 -34.85
C SER A 273 15.03 -2.01 -36.00
N GLU A 274 13.94 -2.70 -35.69
CA GLU A 274 13.00 -3.18 -36.70
C GLU A 274 12.38 -1.98 -37.40
N MET A 275 12.54 -1.89 -38.73
CA MET A 275 12.10 -0.72 -39.51
C MET A 275 10.61 -0.42 -39.36
N GLN A 276 9.77 -1.44 -39.28
CA GLN A 276 8.32 -1.27 -39.15
C GLN A 276 7.90 -0.73 -37.76
N SER A 277 8.77 -0.89 -36.76
CA SER A 277 8.52 -0.40 -35.39
C SER A 277 8.81 1.08 -35.22
N LEU A 278 9.63 1.67 -36.11
CA LEU A 278 10.07 3.05 -36.02
C LEU A 278 8.91 4.01 -36.26
N SER A 279 8.65 4.84 -35.27
CA SER A 279 7.58 5.83 -35.33
C SER A 279 8.05 7.18 -34.81
N TRP A 280 7.74 8.22 -35.56
CA TRP A 280 7.88 9.61 -35.14
C TRP A 280 6.50 10.16 -34.77
N ALA A 281 6.43 10.94 -33.69
CA ALA A 281 5.21 11.65 -33.34
C ALA A 281 5.49 12.98 -32.62
N PRO A 282 4.69 14.03 -32.90
CA PRO A 282 4.64 15.20 -32.03
C PRO A 282 4.10 14.81 -30.65
N LEU A 283 4.66 15.39 -29.60
CA LEU A 283 4.16 15.18 -28.25
C LEU A 283 3.02 16.17 -27.99
N LEU A 284 1.82 15.64 -27.90
CA LEU A 284 0.60 16.40 -27.63
C LEU A 284 0.17 16.21 -26.18
N PHE A 285 -0.45 17.24 -25.60
CA PHE A 285 -1.11 17.14 -24.31
C PHE A 285 -2.33 18.05 -24.23
N ARG A 286 -3.28 17.72 -23.37
CA ARG A 286 -4.42 18.60 -23.06
C ARG A 286 -4.05 19.49 -21.87
N TYR A 287 -4.43 20.75 -21.87
CA TYR A 287 -4.16 21.55 -20.69
C TYR A 287 -4.94 21.02 -19.48
N PRO A 288 -4.33 21.00 -18.27
CA PRO A 288 -4.99 20.48 -17.08
C PRO A 288 -6.31 21.17 -16.75
N TRP A 289 -6.42 22.48 -17.01
CA TRP A 289 -7.66 23.23 -16.81
C TRP A 289 -8.79 22.83 -17.76
N ASP A 290 -8.47 22.38 -18.98
CA ASP A 290 -9.47 21.87 -19.91
C ASP A 290 -10.03 20.52 -19.45
N VAL A 291 -9.34 19.79 -18.57
CA VAL A 291 -9.86 18.58 -17.90
C VAL A 291 -10.61 18.96 -16.62
N ILE A 292 -10.07 19.87 -15.81
CA ILE A 292 -10.65 20.26 -14.52
C ILE A 292 -11.99 20.96 -14.68
N PHE A 293 -12.08 21.90 -15.62
CA PHE A 293 -13.26 22.73 -15.85
C PHE A 293 -14.02 22.33 -17.12
N GLY A 294 -13.45 21.47 -17.95
CA GLY A 294 -14.13 20.97 -19.14
C GLY A 294 -15.25 20.00 -18.82
N ARG A 295 -16.13 19.85 -19.81
CA ARG A 295 -17.24 18.91 -19.77
C ARG A 295 -16.76 17.53 -20.20
N LEU A 296 -16.40 16.68 -19.23
CA LEU A 296 -15.89 15.32 -19.48
C LEU A 296 -17.02 14.27 -19.64
N SER A 297 -18.26 14.68 -19.41
CA SER A 297 -19.45 13.88 -19.71
C SER A 297 -20.66 14.78 -20.03
N ASP A 298 -21.59 14.24 -20.82
CA ASP A 298 -22.92 14.81 -21.08
C ASP A 298 -23.94 13.67 -21.10
N GLY A 299 -24.73 13.55 -20.03
CA GLY A 299 -25.61 12.39 -19.86
C GLY A 299 -24.80 11.10 -19.81
N THR A 300 -25.14 10.18 -20.70
CA THR A 300 -24.51 8.87 -20.86
C THR A 300 -23.34 8.85 -21.84
N VAL A 301 -22.85 10.02 -22.25
CA VAL A 301 -21.65 10.17 -23.10
C VAL A 301 -20.45 10.58 -22.25
N THR A 302 -19.33 9.88 -22.36
CA THR A 302 -18.05 10.23 -21.70
C THR A 302 -16.83 9.81 -22.52
N VAL A 303 -15.63 10.04 -22.01
CA VAL A 303 -14.34 9.78 -22.67
C VAL A 303 -13.36 9.12 -21.72
N ALA A 304 -12.43 8.31 -22.22
CA ALA A 304 -11.38 7.63 -21.46
C ALA A 304 -10.06 7.56 -22.24
N GLY A 305 -8.96 7.33 -21.53
CA GLY A 305 -7.62 7.30 -22.11
C GLY A 305 -7.22 8.63 -22.76
N ASP A 306 -6.45 8.56 -23.85
CA ASP A 306 -5.96 9.74 -24.58
C ASP A 306 -7.07 10.62 -25.17
N ALA A 307 -8.33 10.16 -25.24
CA ALA A 307 -9.46 11.02 -25.57
C ALA A 307 -9.71 12.05 -24.45
N MET A 308 -9.69 11.60 -23.19
CA MET A 308 -9.86 12.43 -22.00
C MET A 308 -8.57 13.20 -21.68
N HIS A 309 -7.45 12.51 -21.54
CA HIS A 309 -6.25 13.03 -20.88
C HIS A 309 -4.95 12.77 -21.65
N PRO A 310 -4.86 13.18 -22.93
CA PRO A 310 -3.62 13.03 -23.66
C PRO A 310 -2.51 13.78 -22.92
N MET A 311 -1.39 13.09 -22.72
CA MET A 311 -0.27 13.57 -21.94
C MET A 311 1.06 13.24 -22.61
N THR A 312 2.07 14.02 -22.25
CA THR A 312 3.45 13.73 -22.67
C THR A 312 3.94 12.43 -22.02
N PRO A 313 4.81 11.65 -22.68
CA PRO A 313 5.22 10.32 -22.24
C PRO A 313 6.27 10.36 -21.12
N ASP A 314 6.48 11.51 -20.49
CA ASP A 314 7.63 11.74 -19.63
C ASP A 314 7.61 10.90 -18.34
N LEU A 315 6.44 10.55 -17.84
CA LEU A 315 6.23 9.64 -16.71
C LEU A 315 5.86 8.20 -17.10
N GLY A 316 5.63 7.93 -18.40
CA GLY A 316 5.17 6.61 -18.85
C GLY A 316 3.77 6.21 -18.36
N GLN A 317 2.93 7.16 -17.92
CA GLN A 317 1.64 6.86 -17.27
C GLN A 317 0.42 6.84 -18.18
N GLY A 318 0.50 7.26 -19.46
CA GLY A 318 -0.70 7.36 -20.32
C GLY A 318 -1.45 6.02 -20.52
N GLY A 319 -0.71 4.96 -20.86
CA GLY A 319 -1.28 3.61 -20.98
C GLY A 319 -1.76 3.05 -19.64
N CYS A 320 -1.02 3.32 -18.55
CA CYS A 320 -1.41 2.91 -17.20
C CYS A 320 -2.73 3.57 -16.76
N ALA A 321 -2.87 4.88 -16.98
CA ALA A 321 -4.08 5.63 -16.67
C ALA A 321 -5.28 5.19 -17.52
N SER A 322 -5.04 4.77 -18.76
CA SER A 322 -6.08 4.21 -19.63
C SER A 322 -6.65 2.89 -19.08
N LEU A 323 -5.80 2.03 -18.50
CA LEU A 323 -6.23 0.80 -17.84
C LEU A 323 -6.98 1.08 -16.53
N GLU A 324 -6.53 2.08 -15.75
CA GLU A 324 -7.28 2.57 -14.58
C GLU A 324 -8.68 3.05 -14.98
N ASP A 325 -8.79 3.84 -16.06
CA ASP A 325 -10.08 4.33 -16.53
C ASP A 325 -11.04 3.20 -16.88
N ALA A 326 -10.55 2.17 -17.57
CA ALA A 326 -11.35 1.01 -17.96
C ALA A 326 -11.96 0.29 -16.75
N VAL A 327 -11.15 0.02 -15.72
CA VAL A 327 -11.62 -0.65 -14.50
C VAL A 327 -12.61 0.23 -13.73
N ILE A 328 -12.33 1.53 -13.62
CA ILE A 328 -13.20 2.46 -12.88
C ILE A 328 -14.53 2.66 -13.63
N LEU A 329 -14.52 2.76 -14.97
CA LEU A 329 -15.73 2.76 -15.80
C LEU A 329 -16.52 1.48 -15.63
N GLY A 330 -15.87 0.32 -15.75
CA GLY A 330 -16.50 -0.98 -15.58
C GLY A 330 -17.17 -1.11 -14.21
N ARG A 331 -16.52 -0.61 -13.15
CA ARG A 331 -17.09 -0.55 -11.79
C ARG A 331 -18.33 0.33 -11.71
N HIS A 332 -18.28 1.58 -12.19
CA HIS A 332 -19.41 2.51 -12.10
C HIS A 332 -20.61 2.05 -12.94
N ILE A 333 -20.36 1.67 -14.19
CA ILE A 333 -21.41 1.18 -15.09
C ILE A 333 -21.95 -0.17 -14.58
N GLY A 334 -21.09 -1.07 -14.10
CA GLY A 334 -21.47 -2.34 -13.50
C GLY A 334 -22.30 -2.17 -12.23
N ASN A 335 -21.95 -1.24 -11.35
CA ASN A 335 -22.73 -0.92 -10.16
C ASN A 335 -24.15 -0.46 -10.51
N SER A 336 -24.30 0.38 -11.53
CA SER A 336 -25.62 0.77 -12.04
C SER A 336 -26.38 -0.45 -12.55
N TYR A 337 -25.74 -1.26 -13.39
CA TYR A 337 -26.35 -2.45 -13.99
C TYR A 337 -26.86 -3.44 -12.93
N ILE A 338 -26.04 -3.72 -11.90
CA ILE A 338 -26.41 -4.62 -10.79
C ILE A 338 -27.54 -4.02 -9.96
N ARG A 339 -27.46 -2.73 -9.61
CA ARG A 339 -28.49 -2.02 -8.82
C ARG A 339 -29.86 -2.06 -9.50
N ASN A 340 -29.88 -2.00 -10.82
CA ASN A 340 -31.10 -2.00 -11.64
C ASN A 340 -31.49 -3.41 -12.12
N GLY A 341 -31.06 -4.47 -11.44
CA GLY A 341 -31.51 -5.84 -11.73
C GLY A 341 -31.05 -6.39 -13.08
N GLY A 342 -29.89 -5.95 -13.57
CA GLY A 342 -29.35 -6.35 -14.88
C GLY A 342 -29.92 -5.54 -16.04
N MET A 343 -30.38 -4.31 -15.79
CA MET A 343 -30.85 -3.39 -16.83
C MET A 343 -30.02 -2.10 -16.82
N ILE A 344 -29.76 -1.52 -17.99
CA ILE A 344 -29.14 -0.19 -18.10
C ILE A 344 -30.21 0.89 -17.97
N SER A 345 -30.32 1.47 -16.77
CA SER A 345 -31.15 2.65 -16.51
C SER A 345 -30.39 3.93 -16.85
N GLN A 346 -30.94 4.80 -17.72
CA GLN A 346 -30.23 6.00 -18.16
C GLN A 346 -29.99 7.02 -17.03
N GLU A 347 -30.94 7.21 -16.12
CA GLU A 347 -30.83 8.21 -15.05
C GLU A 347 -29.74 7.82 -14.05
N ASP A 348 -29.73 6.56 -13.63
CA ASP A 348 -28.71 6.04 -12.72
C ASP A 348 -27.33 6.00 -13.40
N LEU A 349 -27.27 5.67 -14.69
CA LEU A 349 -26.03 5.65 -15.44
C LEU A 349 -25.42 7.04 -15.61
N GLU A 350 -26.24 8.08 -15.84
CA GLU A 350 -25.75 9.46 -15.89
C GLU A 350 -25.05 9.85 -14.58
N VAL A 351 -25.61 9.44 -13.43
CA VAL A 351 -24.99 9.66 -12.11
C VAL A 351 -23.67 8.89 -11.98
N GLU A 352 -23.65 7.61 -12.35
CA GLU A 352 -22.45 6.77 -12.24
C GLU A 352 -21.32 7.24 -13.20
N ILE A 353 -21.65 7.70 -14.41
CA ILE A 353 -20.67 8.33 -15.32
C ILE A 353 -20.13 9.64 -14.74
N GLN A 354 -20.96 10.45 -14.08
CA GLN A 354 -20.49 11.64 -13.38
C GLN A 354 -19.56 11.28 -12.21
N MET A 355 -19.81 10.18 -11.49
CA MET A 355 -18.93 9.69 -10.44
C MET A 355 -17.58 9.22 -10.99
N TYR A 356 -17.57 8.47 -12.10
CA TYR A 356 -16.35 8.15 -12.84
C TYR A 356 -15.55 9.42 -13.17
N VAL A 357 -16.21 10.41 -13.79
CA VAL A 357 -15.57 11.68 -14.14
C VAL A 357 -15.02 12.38 -12.90
N LYS A 358 -15.78 12.42 -11.80
CA LYS A 358 -15.37 13.07 -10.55
C LYS A 358 -14.10 12.43 -9.98
N GLU A 359 -14.02 11.10 -9.99
CA GLU A 359 -12.87 10.34 -9.53
C GLU A 359 -11.64 10.55 -10.42
N ARG A 360 -11.81 10.50 -11.75
CA ARG A 360 -10.69 10.59 -12.70
C ARG A 360 -10.18 11.99 -12.96
N ARG A 361 -11.04 13.01 -12.86
CA ARG A 361 -10.73 14.39 -13.29
C ARG A 361 -9.43 14.93 -12.70
N TRP A 362 -9.23 14.74 -11.40
CA TRP A 362 -8.07 15.33 -10.72
C TRP A 362 -6.83 14.46 -10.83
N ARG A 363 -7.00 13.13 -10.80
CA ARG A 363 -5.92 12.18 -11.07
C ARG A 363 -5.29 12.46 -12.44
N THR A 364 -6.13 12.54 -13.47
CA THR A 364 -5.68 12.69 -14.87
C THR A 364 -5.11 14.09 -15.12
N ALA A 365 -5.73 15.15 -14.58
CA ALA A 365 -5.15 16.49 -14.60
C ALA A 365 -3.76 16.53 -13.94
N GLY A 366 -3.60 15.88 -12.77
CA GLY A 366 -2.32 15.77 -12.08
C GLY A 366 -1.26 15.04 -12.92
N LEU A 367 -1.62 13.92 -13.56
CA LEU A 367 -0.72 13.14 -14.40
C LEU A 367 -0.26 13.89 -15.65
N ILE A 368 -1.18 14.55 -16.37
CA ILE A 368 -0.83 15.35 -17.55
C ILE A 368 0.21 16.40 -17.19
N THR A 369 -0.06 17.07 -16.08
CA THR A 369 0.75 18.14 -15.55
C THR A 369 2.14 17.67 -15.14
N ALA A 370 2.20 16.64 -14.29
CA ALA A 370 3.45 16.10 -13.79
C ALA A 370 4.31 15.57 -14.94
N SER A 371 3.69 14.96 -15.96
CA SER A 371 4.39 14.55 -17.18
C SER A 371 4.99 15.73 -17.92
N TYR A 372 4.20 16.78 -18.18
CA TYR A 372 4.72 17.96 -18.89
C TYR A 372 5.87 18.64 -18.14
N LEU A 373 5.75 18.83 -16.83
CA LEU A 373 6.81 19.44 -16.00
C LEU A 373 8.05 18.56 -15.92
N SER A 374 7.89 17.24 -15.76
CA SER A 374 8.99 16.29 -15.74
C SER A 374 9.81 16.37 -17.03
N GLY A 375 9.14 16.40 -18.19
CA GLY A 375 9.80 16.59 -19.47
C GLY A 375 10.56 17.91 -19.59
N TRP A 376 9.95 19.00 -19.14
CA TRP A 376 10.57 20.32 -19.15
C TRP A 376 11.83 20.39 -18.27
N VAL A 377 11.79 19.81 -17.06
CA VAL A 377 12.94 19.75 -16.15
C VAL A 377 14.04 18.87 -16.71
N GLN A 378 13.70 17.66 -17.18
CA GLN A 378 14.69 16.70 -17.67
C GLN A 378 15.42 17.22 -18.92
N GLN A 379 14.78 18.01 -19.78
CA GLN A 379 15.41 18.51 -21.00
C GLN A 379 16.02 19.92 -20.88
N SER A 380 16.38 20.34 -19.65
CA SER A 380 17.07 21.61 -19.36
C SER A 380 16.27 22.90 -19.68
N GLY A 381 14.94 22.84 -19.65
CA GLY A 381 14.06 24.02 -19.64
C GLY A 381 13.94 24.81 -20.96
N GLY A 382 14.57 24.38 -22.05
CA GLY A 382 14.44 25.01 -23.35
C GLY A 382 13.17 24.56 -24.08
N GLY A 383 12.24 25.49 -24.36
CA GLY A 383 11.19 25.26 -25.38
C GLY A 383 9.72 25.26 -24.94
N GLY A 384 9.38 25.71 -23.74
CA GLY A 384 7.97 25.92 -23.37
C GLY A 384 7.36 27.15 -24.08
N ILE A 385 6.04 27.17 -24.26
CA ILE A 385 5.20 28.23 -24.90
C ILE A 385 5.30 29.63 -24.21
N GLY A 386 6.29 29.88 -23.35
CA GLY A 386 6.52 31.14 -22.65
C GLY A 386 7.90 31.77 -22.82
N SER A 387 8.80 31.24 -23.65
CA SER A 387 10.19 31.76 -23.71
C SER A 387 10.35 33.10 -24.44
N SER A 388 9.31 33.63 -25.09
CA SER A 388 9.37 34.90 -25.84
C SER A 388 8.77 36.10 -25.09
N SER A 389 8.18 35.92 -23.91
CA SER A 389 7.65 37.04 -23.11
C SER A 389 8.00 36.90 -21.63
N ARG A 390 8.80 37.84 -21.11
CA ARG A 390 9.16 37.99 -19.69
C ARG A 390 7.93 37.96 -18.75
N ARG A 391 6.78 38.44 -19.22
CA ARG A 391 5.53 38.46 -18.43
C ARG A 391 4.87 37.09 -18.33
N VAL A 392 4.88 36.30 -19.41
CA VAL A 392 4.31 34.93 -19.43
C VAL A 392 5.21 33.96 -18.68
N GLY A 393 6.54 34.10 -18.79
CA GLY A 393 7.49 33.33 -17.99
C GLY A 393 7.36 33.58 -16.49
N TRP A 394 7.16 34.84 -16.08
CA TRP A 394 6.89 35.19 -14.68
C TRP A 394 5.53 34.66 -14.21
N LEU A 395 4.48 34.78 -15.02
CA LEU A 395 3.15 34.27 -14.69
C LEU A 395 3.14 32.74 -14.60
N MET A 396 3.82 32.01 -15.50
CA MET A 396 3.96 30.56 -15.42
C MET A 396 4.84 30.12 -14.25
N LYS A 397 5.88 30.91 -13.90
CA LYS A 397 6.71 30.68 -12.71
C LYS A 397 5.95 30.95 -11.42
N PHE A 398 5.11 31.99 -11.37
CA PHE A 398 4.22 32.31 -10.27
C PHE A 398 3.08 31.28 -10.15
N LEU A 399 2.51 30.85 -11.27
CA LEU A 399 1.54 29.75 -11.29
C LEU A 399 2.21 28.47 -10.80
N ARG A 400 3.43 28.15 -11.23
CA ARG A 400 4.23 27.00 -10.78
C ARG A 400 4.65 27.07 -9.30
N ASP A 401 5.03 28.24 -8.79
CA ASP A 401 5.62 28.37 -7.45
C ASP A 401 4.58 28.75 -6.38
N SER A 402 3.54 29.51 -6.74
CA SER A 402 2.53 30.04 -5.81
C SER A 402 1.14 29.41 -5.92
N ILE A 403 0.78 28.83 -7.07
CA ILE A 403 -0.52 28.18 -7.29
C ILE A 403 -0.36 26.67 -7.47
N PHE A 404 0.72 26.19 -8.04
CA PHE A 404 0.88 24.80 -8.43
C PHE A 404 1.46 23.94 -7.30
N TYR A 405 2.56 24.38 -6.66
CA TYR A 405 3.03 23.79 -5.41
C TYR A 405 2.02 23.96 -4.26
N LYS A 406 1.22 25.04 -4.28
CA LYS A 406 0.24 25.33 -3.22
C LYS A 406 -1.16 24.77 -3.45
N ILE A 407 -1.62 24.53 -4.69
CA ILE A 407 -2.99 24.11 -5.03
C ILE A 407 -3.04 22.72 -5.72
N ILE A 408 -2.03 22.34 -6.52
CA ILE A 408 -2.01 21.03 -7.22
C ILE A 408 -1.28 19.95 -6.40
N PHE A 409 -0.20 20.30 -5.67
CA PHE A 409 0.31 19.44 -4.58
C PHE A 409 -0.72 19.32 -3.43
N ARG A 410 -1.71 20.21 -3.38
CA ARG A 410 -2.86 20.16 -2.48
C ARG A 410 -3.93 19.12 -2.88
N ARG A 411 -3.68 18.24 -3.85
CA ARG A 411 -4.57 17.11 -4.22
C ARG A 411 -3.90 15.73 -4.18
N LEU A 412 -2.98 15.56 -3.25
CA LEU A 412 -2.96 14.36 -2.42
C LEU A 412 -3.30 14.73 -0.97
N VAL A 413 -4.10 15.78 -0.75
CA VAL A 413 -4.65 16.11 0.58
C VAL A 413 -5.91 15.28 0.78
N MET A 414 -5.78 14.17 1.49
CA MET A 414 -6.94 13.40 1.95
C MET A 414 -7.46 14.03 3.24
N LYS A 415 -8.77 13.95 3.47
CA LYS A 415 -9.40 14.36 4.73
C LYS A 415 -10.04 13.13 5.34
N GLU A 416 -9.50 12.69 6.46
CA GLU A 416 -9.96 11.51 7.17
C GLU A 416 -10.41 11.90 8.57
N GLU A 417 -11.44 11.25 9.07
CA GLU A 417 -11.94 11.56 10.41
C GLU A 417 -10.98 11.06 11.49
N VAL A 418 -10.58 9.80 11.38
CA VAL A 418 -9.61 9.15 12.27
C VAL A 418 -8.56 8.46 11.42
N VAL A 419 -7.29 8.76 11.70
CA VAL A 419 -6.15 8.07 11.07
C VAL A 419 -5.41 7.29 12.14
N ILE A 420 -5.17 6.01 11.85
CA ILE A 420 -4.39 5.09 12.66
C ILE A 420 -3.10 4.79 11.90
N VAL A 421 -1.95 5.01 12.51
CA VAL A 421 -0.64 4.78 11.86
C VAL A 421 -0.09 3.44 12.36
N GLY A 422 0.01 2.45 11.49
CA GLY A 422 0.48 1.08 11.77
C GLY A 422 -0.64 0.05 11.75
N GLY A 423 -0.48 -1.00 10.95
CA GLY A 423 -1.41 -2.12 10.75
C GLY A 423 -1.06 -3.38 11.53
N GLY A 424 -0.44 -3.23 12.70
CA GLY A 424 -0.21 -4.35 13.63
C GLY A 424 -1.45 -4.67 14.49
N ILE A 425 -1.28 -5.52 15.52
CA ILE A 425 -2.37 -5.93 16.43
C ILE A 425 -3.11 -4.71 16.99
N ALA A 426 -2.38 -3.72 17.52
CA ALA A 426 -2.97 -2.51 18.09
C ALA A 426 -3.79 -1.72 17.05
N GLY A 427 -3.25 -1.54 15.84
CA GLY A 427 -3.88 -0.71 14.81
C GLY A 427 -5.13 -1.34 14.22
N LEU A 428 -5.07 -2.64 13.86
CA LEU A 428 -6.23 -3.37 13.35
C LEU A 428 -7.33 -3.51 14.40
N ALA A 429 -6.95 -3.81 15.65
CA ALA A 429 -7.91 -3.90 16.75
C ALA A 429 -8.57 -2.54 17.01
N THR A 430 -7.81 -1.43 16.96
CA THR A 430 -8.36 -0.08 17.16
C THR A 430 -9.30 0.28 16.02
N ALA A 431 -8.94 -0.01 14.76
CA ALA A 431 -9.82 0.22 13.62
C ALA A 431 -11.13 -0.57 13.73
N LEU A 432 -11.04 -1.83 14.18
CA LEU A 432 -12.22 -2.66 14.40
C LEU A 432 -13.09 -2.14 15.56
N ALA A 433 -12.48 -1.71 16.66
CA ALA A 433 -13.20 -1.10 17.78
C ALA A 433 -13.98 0.14 17.33
N LEU A 434 -13.35 1.01 16.53
CA LEU A 434 -13.99 2.20 15.94
C LEU A 434 -15.11 1.82 14.98
N LYS A 435 -14.90 0.83 14.10
CA LYS A 435 -15.94 0.31 13.20
C LYS A 435 -17.17 -0.15 13.96
N ARG A 436 -16.99 -0.90 15.06
CA ARG A 436 -18.09 -1.44 15.88
C ARG A 436 -18.95 -0.35 16.51
N VAL A 437 -18.39 0.83 16.78
CA VAL A 437 -19.13 2.00 17.30
C VAL A 437 -19.59 2.97 16.19
N GLY A 438 -19.43 2.60 14.92
CA GLY A 438 -19.87 3.39 13.76
C GLY A 438 -18.89 4.47 13.29
N VAL A 439 -17.69 4.54 13.85
CA VAL A 439 -16.67 5.53 13.48
C VAL A 439 -15.77 4.96 12.37
N LYS A 440 -15.70 5.68 11.25
CA LYS A 440 -14.80 5.34 10.15
C LYS A 440 -13.36 5.73 10.49
N SER A 441 -12.42 4.87 10.13
CA SER A 441 -10.99 5.13 10.31
C SER A 441 -10.18 4.62 9.14
N LEU A 442 -9.04 5.26 8.88
CA LEU A 442 -8.04 4.86 7.91
C LEU A 442 -6.79 4.36 8.62
N VAL A 443 -6.40 3.12 8.39
CA VAL A 443 -5.14 2.52 8.86
C VAL A 443 -4.08 2.68 7.79
N LEU A 444 -2.95 3.29 8.14
CA LEU A 444 -1.79 3.45 7.27
C LEU A 444 -0.71 2.45 7.67
N GLU A 445 -0.52 1.40 6.88
CA GLU A 445 0.51 0.39 7.09
C GLU A 445 1.71 0.66 6.17
N ARG A 446 2.91 0.71 6.74
CA ARG A 446 4.15 0.99 5.98
C ARG A 446 4.54 -0.16 5.04
N SER A 447 4.20 -1.38 5.39
CA SER A 447 4.47 -2.59 4.61
C SER A 447 3.52 -2.66 3.41
N SER A 448 3.93 -3.32 2.32
CA SER A 448 3.09 -3.52 1.12
C SER A 448 1.95 -4.52 1.32
N GLU A 449 2.02 -5.32 2.39
CA GLU A 449 1.06 -6.35 2.74
C GLU A 449 0.95 -6.47 4.26
N LEU A 450 -0.01 -7.26 4.74
CA LEU A 450 -0.18 -7.52 6.17
C LEU A 450 1.05 -8.25 6.72
N ARG A 451 1.84 -7.54 7.55
CA ARG A 451 3.07 -8.09 8.09
C ARG A 451 2.77 -9.13 9.17
N VAL A 452 2.83 -10.40 8.79
CA VAL A 452 2.67 -11.55 9.70
C VAL A 452 3.98 -11.95 10.41
N THR A 453 5.01 -11.09 10.41
CA THR A 453 6.28 -11.36 11.09
C THR A 453 6.09 -11.60 12.59
N GLY A 454 6.68 -12.69 13.08
CA GLY A 454 6.49 -13.20 14.43
C GLY A 454 5.56 -14.40 14.44
N VAL A 455 6.03 -15.51 15.02
CA VAL A 455 5.41 -16.83 14.94
C VAL A 455 4.04 -16.90 15.64
N ALA A 456 4.06 -16.63 16.94
CA ALA A 456 2.92 -16.86 17.81
C ALA A 456 2.86 -15.81 18.90
N ILE A 457 1.70 -15.73 19.54
CA ILE A 457 1.47 -14.83 20.67
C ILE A 457 0.64 -15.52 21.73
N ALA A 458 1.11 -15.46 22.98
CA ALA A 458 0.36 -15.89 24.14
C ALA A 458 -0.63 -14.78 24.54
N LEU A 459 -1.91 -15.10 24.61
CA LEU A 459 -3.00 -14.23 25.01
C LEU A 459 -3.64 -14.76 26.30
N PHE A 460 -3.70 -13.91 27.32
CA PHE A 460 -4.30 -14.20 28.62
C PHE A 460 -5.74 -13.68 28.68
N SER A 461 -6.43 -13.89 29.80
CA SER A 461 -7.87 -13.62 29.92
C SER A 461 -8.27 -12.20 29.55
N ASN A 462 -7.46 -11.19 29.94
CA ASN A 462 -7.66 -9.80 29.54
C ASN A 462 -7.73 -9.59 28.02
N ALA A 463 -6.88 -10.28 27.26
CA ALA A 463 -6.87 -10.20 25.81
C ALA A 463 -8.12 -10.85 25.20
N TRP A 464 -8.57 -11.99 25.75
CA TRP A 464 -9.78 -12.67 25.30
C TRP A 464 -11.05 -11.86 25.58
N ILE A 465 -11.13 -11.19 26.74
CA ILE A 465 -12.21 -10.22 27.05
C ILE A 465 -12.23 -9.10 26.00
N ALA A 466 -11.05 -8.57 25.64
CA ALA A 466 -10.98 -7.55 24.59
C ALA A 466 -11.42 -8.09 23.21
N LEU A 467 -11.03 -9.32 22.85
CA LEU A 467 -11.44 -9.96 21.59
C LEU A 467 -12.94 -10.29 21.54
N GLU A 468 -13.55 -10.59 22.68
CA GLU A 468 -15.01 -10.73 22.81
C GLU A 468 -15.69 -9.39 22.55
N SER A 469 -15.22 -8.31 23.17
CA SER A 469 -15.72 -6.95 22.91
C SER A 469 -15.56 -6.51 21.45
N LEU A 470 -14.52 -6.99 20.75
CA LEU A 470 -14.30 -6.76 19.32
C LEU A 470 -15.15 -7.68 18.41
N GLY A 471 -15.70 -8.75 18.97
CA GLY A 471 -16.55 -9.73 18.27
C GLY A 471 -15.78 -10.78 17.46
N VAL A 472 -14.48 -11.00 17.72
CA VAL A 472 -13.63 -11.92 16.94
C VAL A 472 -13.13 -13.13 17.74
N ALA A 473 -13.37 -13.19 19.06
CA ALA A 473 -12.91 -14.28 19.91
C ALA A 473 -13.32 -15.68 19.37
N HIS A 474 -14.56 -15.81 18.89
CA HIS A 474 -15.12 -17.06 18.38
C HIS A 474 -14.36 -17.64 17.16
N LYS A 475 -13.74 -16.79 16.33
CA LYS A 475 -12.92 -17.22 15.18
C LYS A 475 -11.64 -17.94 15.62
N LEU A 476 -11.17 -17.65 16.83
CA LEU A 476 -9.91 -18.17 17.35
C LEU A 476 -10.14 -19.29 18.38
N THR A 477 -11.19 -19.22 19.20
CA THR A 477 -11.47 -20.27 20.20
C THR A 477 -11.83 -21.62 19.60
N SER A 478 -12.33 -21.64 18.36
CA SER A 478 -12.57 -22.88 17.59
C SER A 478 -11.27 -23.57 17.15
N LEU A 479 -10.18 -22.82 17.01
CA LEU A 479 -8.89 -23.29 16.51
C LEU A 479 -7.88 -23.57 17.63
N TYR A 480 -7.96 -22.85 18.74
CA TYR A 480 -6.95 -22.87 19.80
C TYR A 480 -7.55 -23.21 21.18
N LYS A 481 -7.04 -24.28 21.79
CA LYS A 481 -7.48 -24.76 23.11
C LYS A 481 -6.78 -24.01 24.25
N PRO A 482 -7.48 -23.69 25.35
CA PRO A 482 -6.87 -23.08 26.53
C PRO A 482 -5.90 -24.04 27.23
N TYR A 483 -4.85 -23.49 27.86
CA TYR A 483 -3.97 -24.28 28.71
C TYR A 483 -4.54 -24.42 30.12
N GLU A 484 -4.45 -25.63 30.66
CA GLU A 484 -4.85 -25.91 32.05
C GLU A 484 -3.73 -25.56 33.04
N ARG A 485 -2.47 -25.72 32.64
CA ARG A 485 -1.31 -25.63 33.53
C ARG A 485 -0.10 -24.97 32.87
N ALA A 486 0.76 -24.39 33.71
CA ALA A 486 2.12 -24.00 33.37
C ALA A 486 3.12 -24.61 34.37
N LYS A 487 4.26 -25.06 33.86
CA LYS A 487 5.39 -25.56 34.64
C LYS A 487 6.59 -24.64 34.50
N VAL A 488 7.26 -24.41 35.62
CA VAL A 488 8.58 -23.76 35.67
C VAL A 488 9.56 -24.77 36.24
N ILE A 489 10.54 -25.15 35.44
CA ILE A 489 11.52 -26.21 35.73
C ILE A 489 12.88 -25.55 35.87
N ASN A 490 13.51 -25.69 37.02
CA ASN A 490 14.88 -25.24 37.22
C ASN A 490 15.84 -26.30 36.64
N VAL A 491 16.63 -25.91 35.65
CA VAL A 491 17.50 -26.84 34.90
C VAL A 491 18.64 -27.38 35.80
N ALA A 492 19.14 -26.57 36.73
CA ALA A 492 20.31 -26.93 37.54
C ALA A 492 20.00 -27.97 38.63
N ASN A 493 18.79 -28.00 39.17
CA ASN A 493 18.42 -28.91 40.26
C ASN A 493 17.17 -29.76 39.98
N GLY A 494 16.54 -29.61 38.81
CA GLY A 494 15.36 -30.36 38.38
C GLY A 494 14.06 -30.01 39.10
N VAL A 495 14.06 -29.03 40.03
CA VAL A 495 12.87 -28.65 40.79
C VAL A 495 11.83 -28.07 39.84
N THR A 496 10.62 -28.64 39.88
CA THR A 496 9.48 -28.21 39.07
C THR A 496 8.44 -27.53 39.95
N GLN A 497 8.09 -26.30 39.60
CA GLN A 497 6.95 -25.58 40.15
C GLN A 497 5.81 -25.61 39.13
N GLU A 498 4.64 -26.06 39.55
CA GLU A 498 3.45 -26.13 38.71
C GLU A 498 2.44 -25.06 39.15
N THR A 499 1.80 -24.43 38.16
CA THR A 499 0.71 -23.47 38.38
C THR A 499 -0.48 -23.88 37.52
N SER A 500 -1.63 -24.06 38.17
CA SER A 500 -2.91 -24.25 37.46
C SER A 500 -3.46 -22.89 37.02
N PHE A 501 -3.95 -22.83 35.79
CA PHE A 501 -4.70 -21.69 35.28
C PHE A 501 -6.19 -21.78 35.61
N GLN A 502 -6.68 -22.95 36.01
CA GLN A 502 -8.05 -23.15 36.47
C GLN A 502 -8.22 -22.60 37.88
N LYS A 503 -9.25 -21.76 38.08
CA LYS A 503 -9.62 -21.28 39.42
C LYS A 503 -10.26 -22.42 40.22
N PRO A 504 -10.02 -22.49 41.55
CA PRO A 504 -10.83 -23.30 42.42
C PRO A 504 -12.30 -22.85 42.35
N GLY A 505 -13.21 -23.72 41.88
CA GLY A 505 -14.66 -23.47 41.84
C GLY A 505 -15.25 -22.94 40.53
N GLU A 506 -14.47 -22.77 39.45
CA GLU A 506 -15.00 -22.48 38.09
C GLU A 506 -14.97 -23.74 37.22
N GLU A 507 -16.11 -24.10 36.61
CA GLU A 507 -16.25 -25.30 35.77
C GLU A 507 -15.69 -25.13 34.35
N SER A 508 -15.55 -23.91 33.81
CA SER A 508 -15.08 -23.68 32.43
C SER A 508 -13.79 -22.85 32.32
N LEU A 509 -12.91 -23.26 31.39
CA LEU A 509 -11.67 -22.57 31.00
C LEU A 509 -11.85 -21.71 29.74
N GLU A 510 -13.07 -21.28 29.43
CA GLU A 510 -13.39 -20.58 28.16
C GLU A 510 -12.52 -19.34 27.92
N ILE A 511 -12.19 -18.58 28.98
CA ILE A 511 -11.35 -17.38 28.91
C ILE A 511 -9.91 -17.67 29.42
N GLY A 512 -9.48 -18.93 29.35
CA GLY A 512 -8.13 -19.36 29.72
C GLY A 512 -7.03 -18.86 28.78
N PRO A 513 -5.76 -18.87 29.21
CA PRO A 513 -4.65 -18.47 28.38
C PRO A 513 -4.50 -19.41 27.19
N ARG A 514 -4.19 -18.84 26.02
CA ARG A 514 -3.99 -19.56 24.76
C ARG A 514 -2.79 -18.97 24.05
N THR A 515 -2.01 -19.80 23.38
CA THR A 515 -1.06 -19.33 22.38
C THR A 515 -1.67 -19.59 21.03
N ILE A 516 -1.65 -18.56 20.19
CA ILE A 516 -2.24 -18.61 18.86
C ILE A 516 -1.19 -18.18 17.85
N HIS A 517 -1.35 -18.61 16.60
CA HIS A 517 -0.57 -18.04 15.51
C HIS A 517 -0.87 -16.55 15.40
N ARG A 518 0.17 -15.73 15.36
CA ARG A 518 0.02 -14.27 15.26
C ARG A 518 -0.72 -13.89 13.98
N ARG A 519 -0.47 -14.62 12.90
CA ARG A 519 -1.16 -14.50 11.62
C ARG A 519 -2.67 -14.65 11.75
N ALA A 520 -3.14 -15.71 12.42
CA ALA A 520 -4.56 -15.97 12.62
C ALA A 520 -5.27 -14.82 13.37
N LEU A 521 -4.61 -14.21 14.35
CA LEU A 521 -5.15 -13.02 15.03
C LEU A 521 -5.31 -11.83 14.09
N LEU A 522 -4.27 -11.52 13.30
CA LEU A 522 -4.30 -10.38 12.38
C LEU A 522 -5.34 -10.58 11.27
N GLU A 523 -5.45 -11.80 10.73
CA GLU A 523 -6.47 -12.16 9.73
C GLU A 523 -7.88 -12.06 10.33
N ALA A 524 -8.12 -12.60 11.52
CA ALA A 524 -9.42 -12.52 12.19
C ALA A 524 -9.87 -11.07 12.44
N LEU A 525 -8.93 -10.17 12.74
CA LEU A 525 -9.21 -8.73 12.88
C LEU A 525 -9.47 -8.06 11.51
N LEU A 526 -8.65 -8.38 10.50
CA LEU A 526 -8.71 -7.75 9.18
C LEU A 526 -9.96 -8.15 8.38
N GLU A 527 -10.39 -9.41 8.46
CA GLU A 527 -11.61 -9.90 7.80
C GLU A 527 -12.88 -9.16 8.25
N GLU A 528 -12.88 -8.63 9.46
CA GLU A 528 -13.98 -7.84 10.00
C GLU A 528 -13.91 -6.36 9.59
N LEU A 529 -12.97 -5.95 8.74
CA LEU A 529 -12.81 -4.57 8.27
C LEU A 529 -13.14 -4.46 6.77
N PRO A 530 -13.79 -3.36 6.32
CA PRO A 530 -13.90 -3.06 4.89
C PRO A 530 -12.54 -3.00 4.22
N THR A 531 -12.47 -3.42 2.95
CA THR A 531 -11.20 -3.53 2.19
C THR A 531 -10.45 -2.20 2.09
N GLU A 532 -11.17 -1.07 2.10
CA GLU A 532 -10.63 0.29 2.06
C GLU A 532 -10.10 0.82 3.40
N THR A 533 -10.30 0.10 4.51
CA THR A 533 -9.89 0.56 5.85
C THR A 533 -8.37 0.58 6.01
N VAL A 534 -7.65 -0.30 5.31
CA VAL A 534 -6.18 -0.40 5.41
C VAL A 534 -5.55 0.02 4.09
N ARG A 535 -4.68 1.04 4.16
CA ARG A 535 -3.83 1.47 3.04
C ARG A 535 -2.39 1.03 3.32
N PHE A 536 -1.93 0.06 2.53
CA PHE A 536 -0.56 -0.43 2.55
C PHE A 536 0.43 0.54 1.89
N SER A 537 1.73 0.27 2.02
CA SER A 537 2.83 1.09 1.51
C SER A 537 2.75 2.57 1.93
N SER A 538 2.17 2.84 3.09
CA SER A 538 1.85 4.18 3.59
C SER A 538 2.68 4.50 4.82
N LYS A 539 3.96 4.83 4.60
CA LYS A 539 4.88 5.18 5.69
C LYS A 539 4.76 6.66 6.08
N LEU A 540 4.47 6.91 7.34
CA LEU A 540 4.41 8.24 7.92
C LEU A 540 5.80 8.89 7.96
N ARG A 541 5.90 10.13 7.48
CA ARG A 541 7.13 10.93 7.42
C ARG A 541 7.12 12.06 8.44
N SER A 542 6.04 12.83 8.53
CA SER A 542 5.94 13.98 9.44
C SER A 542 4.51 14.23 9.92
N ILE A 543 4.40 14.95 11.03
CA ILE A 543 3.16 15.36 11.67
C ILE A 543 3.26 16.86 11.99
N GLU A 544 2.26 17.63 11.60
CA GLU A 544 2.15 19.06 11.81
C GLU A 544 0.79 19.40 12.42
N LYS A 545 0.75 20.35 13.36
CA LYS A 545 -0.50 20.93 13.88
C LYS A 545 -0.83 22.20 13.10
N THR A 546 -2.09 22.37 12.70
CA THR A 546 -2.53 23.55 11.97
C THR A 546 -2.49 24.78 12.88
N LYS A 547 -1.66 25.80 12.56
CA LYS A 547 -1.36 26.95 13.44
C LYS A 547 -2.34 28.14 13.35
N THR A 548 -3.35 28.08 12.49
CA THR A 548 -4.33 29.16 12.32
C THR A 548 -5.72 28.56 12.20
N PRO A 549 -6.60 28.72 13.21
CA PRO A 549 -8.01 28.48 13.01
C PRO A 549 -8.52 29.60 12.09
N GLN A 550 -8.72 29.28 10.81
CA GLN A 550 -9.89 29.88 10.16
C GLN A 550 -11.09 29.21 10.84
N GLU A 551 -12.08 29.99 11.26
CA GLU A 551 -13.17 29.66 12.22
C GLU A 551 -14.02 28.39 11.91
N ASN A 552 -13.63 27.51 10.99
CA ASN A 552 -14.34 26.28 10.63
C ASN A 552 -13.44 25.08 10.22
N ASP A 553 -12.12 25.09 10.44
CA ASP A 553 -11.28 23.93 10.01
C ASP A 553 -11.28 22.80 11.05
N LEU A 554 -12.23 21.86 10.91
CA LEU A 554 -12.44 20.70 11.79
C LEU A 554 -11.27 19.68 11.82
N PHE A 555 -10.21 19.86 11.01
CA PHE A 555 -9.09 18.91 10.84
C PHE A 555 -7.78 19.52 11.39
N GLY A 556 -7.54 19.32 12.68
CA GLY A 556 -6.45 19.98 13.44
C GLY A 556 -5.05 19.39 13.25
N VAL A 557 -4.93 18.23 12.59
CA VAL A 557 -3.66 17.50 12.43
C VAL A 557 -3.41 17.22 10.95
N VAL A 558 -2.21 17.54 10.48
CA VAL A 558 -1.77 17.27 9.11
C VAL A 558 -0.59 16.31 9.17
N ILE A 559 -0.70 15.18 8.48
CA ILE A 559 0.39 14.21 8.35
C ILE A 559 0.88 14.15 6.91
N GLN A 560 2.17 13.87 6.72
CA GLN A 560 2.76 13.62 5.40
C GLN A 560 3.34 12.21 5.36
N LEU A 561 3.14 11.54 4.23
CA LEU A 561 3.69 10.21 3.96
C LEU A 561 4.98 10.31 3.12
N GLU A 562 5.77 9.25 3.10
CA GLU A 562 7.01 9.20 2.30
C GLU A 562 6.75 9.28 0.79
N ASP A 563 5.59 8.82 0.32
CA ASP A 563 5.16 8.93 -1.09
C ASP A 563 4.75 10.37 -1.50
N GLY A 564 4.79 11.32 -0.55
CA GLY A 564 4.39 12.72 -0.74
C GLY A 564 2.91 13.00 -0.50
N THR A 565 2.11 11.99 -0.12
CA THR A 565 0.70 12.17 0.26
C THR A 565 0.57 12.98 1.54
N THR A 566 -0.42 13.86 1.61
CA THR A 566 -0.75 14.64 2.81
C THR A 566 -2.13 14.25 3.31
N ILE A 567 -2.31 14.01 4.60
CA ILE A 567 -3.62 13.65 5.16
C ILE A 567 -3.94 14.62 6.28
N HIS A 568 -5.07 15.29 6.16
CA HIS A 568 -5.66 16.09 7.22
C HIS A 568 -6.59 15.18 8.01
N THR A 569 -6.39 15.11 9.32
CA THR A 569 -7.20 14.27 10.21
C THR A 569 -7.74 15.03 11.40
N LYS A 570 -8.91 14.62 11.88
CA LYS A 570 -9.44 15.12 13.16
C LYS A 570 -8.74 14.43 14.33
N VAL A 571 -8.49 13.12 14.21
CA VAL A 571 -7.81 12.30 15.23
C VAL A 571 -6.64 11.54 14.61
N LEU A 572 -5.50 11.51 15.31
CA LEU A 572 -4.34 10.72 14.92
C LEU A 572 -3.95 9.75 16.04
N ILE A 573 -3.93 8.45 15.75
CA ILE A 573 -3.56 7.40 16.71
C ILE A 573 -2.32 6.67 16.20
N GLY A 574 -1.20 6.80 16.93
CA GLY A 574 0.03 6.06 16.64
C GLY A 574 -0.02 4.63 17.17
N CYS A 575 -0.05 3.66 16.25
CA CYS A 575 0.06 2.22 16.48
C CYS A 575 1.28 1.63 15.76
N ASP A 576 2.28 2.46 15.48
CA ASP A 576 3.43 2.23 14.60
C ASP A 576 4.63 1.55 15.30
N GLY A 577 4.35 0.88 16.42
CA GLY A 577 5.27 -0.01 17.11
C GLY A 577 6.35 0.68 17.94
N VAL A 578 7.36 -0.10 18.35
CA VAL A 578 8.42 0.31 19.29
C VAL A 578 9.24 1.54 18.84
N HIS A 579 9.26 1.83 17.53
CA HIS A 579 9.96 2.97 16.93
C HIS A 579 8.99 4.05 16.41
N SER A 580 7.88 4.23 17.13
CA SER A 580 6.79 5.12 16.73
C SER A 580 7.24 6.56 16.50
N LEU A 581 6.93 7.07 15.30
CA LEU A 581 7.12 8.47 14.93
C LEU A 581 6.09 9.36 15.65
N VAL A 582 4.88 8.86 15.88
CA VAL A 582 3.83 9.57 16.63
C VAL A 582 4.24 9.74 18.10
N ALA A 583 4.78 8.69 18.73
CA ALA A 583 5.31 8.76 20.10
C ALA A 583 6.45 9.78 20.21
N LYS A 584 7.38 9.77 19.24
CA LYS A 584 8.48 10.75 19.18
C LYS A 584 7.96 12.18 19.02
N TRP A 585 6.94 12.38 18.18
CA TRP A 585 6.32 13.68 17.98
C TRP A 585 5.63 14.22 19.25
N LEU A 586 5.03 13.33 20.05
CA LEU A 586 4.49 13.67 21.38
C LEU A 586 5.58 14.00 22.43
N GLY A 587 6.86 13.81 22.09
CA GLY A 587 8.00 14.06 22.98
C GLY A 587 8.33 12.89 23.91
N LEU A 588 7.80 11.69 23.64
CA LEU A 588 8.23 10.50 24.36
C LEU A 588 9.66 10.12 23.94
N LYS A 589 10.50 9.78 24.92
CA LYS A 589 11.92 9.43 24.68
C LYS A 589 12.06 8.13 23.90
N ASP A 590 13.23 7.90 23.31
CA ASP A 590 13.51 6.64 22.64
C ASP A 590 13.48 5.44 23.60
N VAL A 591 13.13 4.27 23.07
CA VAL A 591 13.14 3.01 23.83
C VAL A 591 14.55 2.60 24.22
N VAL A 592 14.65 1.84 25.31
CA VAL A 592 15.91 1.44 25.92
C VAL A 592 16.09 -0.06 25.81
N ASN A 593 17.30 -0.48 25.47
CA ASN A 593 17.68 -1.88 25.52
C ASN A 593 17.79 -2.34 26.98
N SER A 594 17.09 -3.41 27.33
CA SER A 594 17.11 -3.99 28.67
C SER A 594 18.42 -4.73 29.03
N GLY A 595 19.37 -4.83 28.10
CA GLY A 595 20.60 -5.62 28.24
C GLY A 595 20.38 -7.13 28.02
N ARG A 596 19.24 -7.49 27.44
CA ARG A 596 18.82 -8.88 27.20
C ARG A 596 18.33 -9.04 25.77
N CYS A 597 18.49 -10.23 25.24
CA CYS A 597 17.97 -10.61 23.92
C CYS A 597 16.99 -11.77 24.06
N ALA A 598 16.16 -11.95 23.05
CA ALA A 598 15.39 -13.17 22.88
C ALA A 598 15.51 -13.71 21.46
N VAL A 599 15.72 -15.02 21.37
CA VAL A 599 15.47 -15.79 20.16
C VAL A 599 14.11 -16.46 20.26
N ARG A 600 13.35 -16.46 19.17
CA ARG A 600 12.02 -17.06 19.08
C ARG A 600 11.95 -17.91 17.81
N GLY A 601 11.22 -19.01 17.86
CA GLY A 601 11.05 -19.90 16.72
C GLY A 601 9.75 -20.69 16.76
N LEU A 602 9.46 -21.36 15.64
CA LEU A 602 8.37 -22.31 15.48
C LEU A 602 8.93 -23.70 15.19
N GLY A 603 8.79 -24.63 16.13
CA GLY A 603 9.03 -26.05 15.86
C GLY A 603 7.85 -26.65 15.11
N VAL A 604 8.12 -27.32 13.98
CA VAL A 604 7.09 -27.94 13.13
C VAL A 604 7.23 -29.47 13.17
N PHE A 605 6.13 -30.13 13.52
CA PHE A 605 6.02 -31.58 13.74
C PHE A 605 4.83 -32.14 12.96
N PRO A 606 4.96 -32.40 11.64
CA PRO A 606 3.83 -32.81 10.81
C PRO A 606 3.11 -34.08 11.27
N GLU A 607 3.82 -34.97 11.97
CA GLU A 607 3.29 -36.23 12.50
C GLU A 607 2.77 -36.14 13.95
N GLY A 608 2.80 -34.94 14.54
CA GLY A 608 2.47 -34.70 15.94
C GLY A 608 3.71 -34.58 16.83
N HIS A 609 3.74 -33.56 17.71
CA HIS A 609 4.87 -33.35 18.62
C HIS A 609 4.82 -34.22 19.90
N GLY A 610 3.68 -34.85 20.22
CA GLY A 610 3.54 -35.76 21.37
C GLY A 610 3.73 -35.13 22.76
N LEU A 611 3.62 -33.81 22.87
CA LEU A 611 3.77 -33.07 24.12
C LEU A 611 2.39 -32.85 24.75
N ASN A 612 2.35 -32.76 26.07
CA ASN A 612 1.14 -32.35 26.78
C ASN A 612 0.77 -30.90 26.41
N HIS A 613 -0.53 -30.59 26.37
CA HIS A 613 -1.04 -29.23 26.13
C HIS A 613 -0.86 -28.32 27.36
N GLU A 614 0.39 -28.02 27.68
CA GLU A 614 0.81 -27.21 28.83
C GLU A 614 1.98 -26.30 28.48
N VAL A 615 2.10 -25.18 29.19
CA VAL A 615 3.23 -24.24 29.01
C VAL A 615 4.41 -24.73 29.86
N GLN A 616 5.59 -24.90 29.27
CA GLN A 616 6.81 -25.29 30.01
C GLN A 616 7.87 -24.19 29.91
N ASN A 617 8.37 -23.74 31.06
CA ASN A 617 9.49 -22.80 31.15
C ASN A 617 10.67 -23.48 31.85
N PHE A 618 11.79 -23.57 31.18
CA PHE A 618 13.06 -24.02 31.72
C PHE A 618 13.88 -22.78 32.11
N VAL A 619 14.32 -22.73 33.36
CA VAL A 619 15.07 -21.59 33.90
C VAL A 619 16.44 -22.06 34.36
N ASP A 620 17.48 -21.34 33.94
CA ASP A 620 18.87 -21.54 34.35
C ASP A 620 19.53 -20.18 34.67
N LYS A 621 20.76 -20.18 35.21
CA LYS A 621 21.50 -18.96 35.53
C LYS A 621 21.68 -18.09 34.28
N GLY A 622 21.00 -16.94 34.23
CA GLY A 622 21.11 -15.99 33.13
C GLY A 622 20.35 -16.36 31.85
N SER A 623 19.58 -17.46 31.84
CA SER A 623 18.80 -17.87 30.66
C SER A 623 17.44 -18.49 31.02
N ARG A 624 16.47 -18.33 30.12
CA ARG A 624 15.12 -18.91 30.22
C ARG A 624 14.69 -19.40 28.85
N PHE A 625 14.27 -20.65 28.77
CA PHE A 625 13.70 -21.27 27.58
C PHE A 625 12.23 -21.60 27.80
N GLY A 626 11.35 -21.24 26.88
CA GLY A 626 9.93 -21.58 26.91
C GLY A 626 9.55 -22.52 25.76
N ILE A 627 8.76 -23.56 26.06
CA ILE A 627 8.09 -24.44 25.10
C ILE A 627 6.59 -24.31 25.30
N ILE A 628 5.88 -24.00 24.21
CA ILE A 628 4.46 -23.72 24.23
C ILE A 628 3.80 -24.36 22.99
N PRO A 629 3.17 -25.54 23.15
CA PRO A 629 2.40 -26.19 22.09
C PRO A 629 1.22 -25.30 21.63
N ILE A 630 1.10 -25.04 20.33
CA ILE A 630 0.02 -24.24 19.74
C ILE A 630 -1.06 -25.17 19.18
N THR A 631 -0.64 -26.13 18.36
CA THR A 631 -1.44 -27.17 17.70
C THR A 631 -0.69 -28.50 17.84
N ASP A 632 -1.29 -29.63 17.47
CA ASP A 632 -0.59 -30.93 17.50
C ASP A 632 0.68 -30.93 16.62
N ALA A 633 0.76 -30.04 15.62
CA ALA A 633 1.91 -29.92 14.72
C ALA A 633 2.87 -28.79 15.09
N ASP A 634 2.41 -27.74 15.78
CA ASP A 634 3.15 -26.48 15.92
C ASP A 634 3.51 -26.19 17.37
N VAL A 635 4.80 -25.97 17.63
CA VAL A 635 5.33 -25.65 18.96
C VAL A 635 6.04 -24.30 18.92
N TYR A 636 5.48 -23.30 19.60
CA TYR A 636 6.17 -22.03 19.81
C TYR A 636 7.24 -22.19 20.89
N TRP A 637 8.44 -21.66 20.63
CA TRP A 637 9.48 -21.60 21.63
C TRP A 637 10.20 -20.26 21.63
N PHE A 638 10.80 -19.95 22.78
CA PHE A 638 11.70 -18.81 22.91
C PHE A 638 12.85 -19.12 23.85
N MET A 639 13.99 -18.51 23.62
CA MET A 639 15.11 -18.46 24.54
C MET A 639 15.42 -17.00 24.84
N SER A 640 15.39 -16.61 26.10
CA SER A 640 15.83 -15.29 26.56
C SER A 640 17.07 -15.43 27.42
N TYR A 641 18.06 -14.60 27.18
CA TYR A 641 19.33 -14.63 27.90
C TYR A 641 19.98 -13.25 27.93
N GLN A 642 20.92 -13.10 28.86
CA GLN A 642 21.71 -11.89 28.99
C GLN A 642 22.78 -11.84 27.90
N SER A 643 22.80 -10.76 27.14
CA SER A 643 23.82 -10.51 26.13
C SER A 643 24.37 -9.12 26.36
N ILE A 644 25.67 -9.03 26.66
CA ILE A 644 26.44 -7.80 26.48
C ILE A 644 27.22 -8.04 25.19
N PRO A 645 26.71 -7.70 23.99
CA PRO A 645 27.62 -7.56 22.87
C PRO A 645 28.62 -6.47 23.27
N SER A 646 29.92 -6.77 23.20
CA SER A 646 30.92 -5.71 23.16
C SER A 646 30.56 -4.74 22.03
N LYS A 647 30.87 -3.45 22.19
CA LYS A 647 30.57 -2.41 21.19
C LYS A 647 31.03 -2.73 19.76
N ASP A 648 31.90 -3.74 19.60
CA ASP A 648 32.53 -4.17 18.35
C ASP A 648 32.06 -5.56 17.83
N GLU A 649 31.13 -6.26 18.49
CA GLU A 649 30.55 -7.51 17.96
C GLU A 649 29.20 -7.23 17.28
N GLU A 650 29.19 -7.28 15.95
CA GLU A 650 27.93 -7.30 15.18
C GLU A 650 27.12 -8.55 15.61
N MET A 651 25.83 -8.36 15.95
CA MET A 651 24.90 -9.48 16.10
C MET A 651 24.99 -10.36 14.85
N PRO A 652 24.99 -11.70 14.95
CA PRO A 652 25.07 -12.57 13.78
C PRO A 652 23.96 -12.18 12.80
N LYS A 653 24.40 -11.64 11.66
CA LYS A 653 23.56 -11.07 10.61
C LYS A 653 22.62 -12.15 10.09
N GLU A 654 21.32 -11.90 10.23
CA GLU A 654 20.13 -12.39 9.50
C GLU A 654 20.03 -13.86 9.03
N ASP A 655 21.03 -14.73 9.20
CA ASP A 655 20.99 -16.15 8.80
C ASP A 655 20.31 -17.00 9.88
N PRO A 656 19.09 -17.51 9.64
CA PRO A 656 18.36 -18.33 10.60
C PRO A 656 19.13 -19.59 11.02
N ARG A 657 19.99 -20.14 10.16
CA ARG A 657 20.79 -21.34 10.47
C ARG A 657 21.89 -21.01 11.46
N ALA A 658 22.56 -19.87 11.30
CA ALA A 658 23.55 -19.39 12.27
C ALA A 658 22.91 -19.10 13.63
N ILE A 659 21.70 -18.50 13.64
CA ILE A 659 20.91 -18.27 14.87
C ILE A 659 20.57 -19.62 15.53
N GLN A 660 20.03 -20.57 14.77
CA GLN A 660 19.68 -21.90 15.28
C GLN A 660 20.89 -22.61 15.89
N LYS A 661 22.04 -22.60 15.20
CA LYS A 661 23.29 -23.20 15.68
C LYS A 661 23.74 -22.58 17.01
N THR A 662 23.78 -21.25 17.08
CA THR A 662 24.19 -20.50 18.28
C THR A 662 23.29 -20.85 19.48
N ILE A 663 21.98 -20.97 19.23
CA ILE A 663 21.02 -21.31 20.27
C ILE A 663 21.09 -22.78 20.68
N LEU A 664 21.38 -23.70 19.76
CA LEU A 664 21.64 -25.11 20.11
C LEU A 664 22.87 -25.26 21.01
N GLU A 665 23.94 -24.52 20.73
CA GLU A 665 25.14 -24.49 21.58
C GLU A 665 24.81 -23.92 22.97
N SER A 666 24.06 -22.82 23.01
CA SER A 666 23.58 -22.19 24.25
C SER A 666 22.59 -23.07 25.04
N ALA A 667 21.90 -23.99 24.36
CA ALA A 667 20.95 -24.94 24.95
C ALA A 667 21.62 -26.27 25.37
N SER A 668 22.95 -26.38 25.38
CA SER A 668 23.67 -27.61 25.71
C SER A 668 23.29 -28.23 27.07
N GLY A 669 23.07 -27.40 28.09
CA GLY A 669 22.63 -27.79 29.43
C GLY A 669 21.13 -28.06 29.60
N PHE A 670 20.32 -27.80 28.57
CA PHE A 670 18.87 -28.02 28.62
C PHE A 670 18.49 -29.46 28.22
N PRO A 671 17.29 -29.94 28.61
CA PRO A 671 16.81 -31.28 28.25
C PRO A 671 16.77 -31.51 26.73
N GLN A 672 16.85 -32.78 26.31
CA GLN A 672 16.86 -33.15 24.89
C GLN A 672 15.65 -32.59 24.12
N LEU A 673 14.48 -32.57 24.75
CA LEU A 673 13.26 -31.95 24.21
C LEU A 673 13.48 -30.51 23.70
N VAL A 674 14.23 -29.68 24.43
CA VAL A 674 14.54 -28.31 24.03
C VAL A 674 15.34 -28.31 22.73
N LYS A 675 16.34 -29.18 22.62
CA LYS A 675 17.19 -29.32 21.43
C LYS A 675 16.38 -29.80 20.22
N ASP A 676 15.48 -30.76 20.42
CA ASP A 676 14.65 -31.32 19.36
C ASP A 676 13.71 -30.26 18.76
N VAL A 677 13.08 -29.44 19.61
CA VAL A 677 12.20 -28.33 19.18
C VAL A 677 12.99 -27.27 18.42
N ILE A 678 14.20 -26.91 18.88
CA ILE A 678 15.06 -25.97 18.15
C ILE A 678 15.49 -26.56 16.80
N GLN A 679 15.87 -27.83 16.73
CA GLN A 679 16.31 -28.49 15.49
C GLN A 679 15.21 -28.58 14.43
N ARG A 680 13.97 -28.83 14.85
CA ARG A 680 12.78 -28.91 13.96
C ARG A 680 12.15 -27.55 13.67
N SER A 681 12.86 -26.47 13.96
CA SER A 681 12.32 -25.14 13.73
C SER A 681 12.22 -24.80 12.24
N ASP A 682 11.13 -24.15 11.86
CA ASP A 682 11.02 -23.52 10.55
C ASP A 682 11.97 -22.32 10.47
N MET A 683 12.92 -22.38 9.53
CA MET A 683 13.95 -21.37 9.32
C MET A 683 13.36 -20.00 8.97
N GLN A 684 12.18 -19.93 8.35
CA GLN A 684 11.52 -18.65 8.04
C GLN A 684 10.97 -17.95 9.29
N ASN A 685 10.89 -18.68 10.40
CA ASN A 685 10.20 -18.28 11.62
C ASN A 685 11.14 -18.13 12.83
N ILE A 686 12.46 -18.19 12.62
CA ILE A 686 13.45 -17.90 13.67
C ILE A 686 13.83 -16.42 13.64
N SER A 687 13.75 -15.76 14.80
CA SER A 687 14.12 -14.34 14.95
C SER A 687 14.97 -14.13 16.20
N TRP A 688 15.97 -13.25 16.11
CA TRP A 688 16.78 -12.82 17.26
C TRP A 688 16.65 -11.30 17.41
N GLU A 689 16.04 -10.86 18.51
CA GLU A 689 15.73 -9.45 18.75
C GLU A 689 16.25 -9.00 20.13
N PRO A 690 16.80 -7.77 20.25
CA PRO A 690 17.04 -7.16 21.55
C PRO A 690 15.71 -6.88 22.26
N LEU A 691 15.70 -7.04 23.58
CA LEU A 691 14.51 -6.76 24.39
C LEU A 691 14.48 -5.28 24.75
N LEU A 692 13.62 -4.53 24.08
CA LEU A 692 13.43 -3.09 24.26
C LEU A 692 12.26 -2.80 25.21
N PHE A 693 12.35 -1.70 25.95
CA PHE A 693 11.25 -1.19 26.77
C PHE A 693 11.30 0.33 26.89
N ARG A 694 10.18 0.94 27.27
CA ARG A 694 10.11 2.37 27.63
C ARG A 694 10.25 2.54 29.13
N TYR A 695 10.96 3.57 29.59
CA TYR A 695 11.03 3.81 31.02
C TYR A 695 9.66 4.20 31.59
N PRO A 696 9.28 3.67 32.77
CA PRO A 696 8.01 3.98 33.41
C PRO A 696 7.77 5.48 33.63
N TRP A 697 8.82 6.25 33.99
CA TRP A 697 8.71 7.69 34.21
C TRP A 697 8.39 8.48 32.94
N ASP A 698 8.76 7.98 31.76
CA ASP A 698 8.38 8.61 30.49
C ASP A 698 6.87 8.47 30.23
N LEU A 699 6.20 7.48 30.81
CA LEU A 699 4.74 7.35 30.78
C LEU A 699 4.06 8.14 31.91
N ILE A 700 4.62 8.11 33.12
CA ILE A 700 4.05 8.80 34.29
C ILE A 700 4.07 10.32 34.09
N PHE A 701 5.19 10.87 33.61
CA PHE A 701 5.39 12.32 33.49
C PHE A 701 5.39 12.82 32.05
N GLY A 702 5.50 11.93 31.06
CA GLY A 702 5.49 12.31 29.67
C GLY A 702 4.10 12.65 29.13
N ARG A 703 4.13 13.29 27.96
CA ARG A 703 2.95 13.66 27.18
C ARG A 703 2.61 12.49 26.26
N VAL A 704 1.51 11.80 26.56
CA VAL A 704 1.03 10.60 25.81
C VAL A 704 -0.14 10.94 24.89
N SER A 705 -0.70 12.14 25.05
CA SER A 705 -1.63 12.76 24.12
C SER A 705 -1.34 14.25 24.02
N ASP A 706 -1.71 14.85 22.89
CA ASP A 706 -1.63 16.29 22.67
C ASP A 706 -2.77 16.74 21.76
N GLY A 707 -3.84 17.27 22.34
CA GLY A 707 -5.10 17.46 21.62
C GLY A 707 -5.70 16.12 21.21
N THR A 708 -6.04 16.00 19.92
CA THR A 708 -6.62 14.79 19.32
C THR A 708 -5.58 13.79 18.79
N VAL A 709 -4.31 13.92 19.21
CA VAL A 709 -3.22 12.98 18.87
C VAL A 709 -2.89 12.12 20.08
N THR A 710 -2.80 10.79 19.91
CA THR A 710 -2.35 9.86 20.96
C THR A 710 -1.66 8.61 20.38
N VAL A 711 -1.26 7.68 21.24
CA VAL A 711 -0.57 6.43 20.91
C VAL A 711 -1.18 5.23 21.63
N ALA A 712 -1.06 4.04 21.03
CA ALA A 712 -1.52 2.76 21.57
C ALA A 712 -0.54 1.61 21.24
N GLY A 713 -0.64 0.51 21.98
CA GLY A 713 0.25 -0.64 21.85
C GLY A 713 1.71 -0.27 22.12
N ASP A 714 2.62 -0.92 21.38
CA ASP A 714 4.07 -0.74 21.51
C ASP A 714 4.56 0.69 21.20
N ALA A 715 3.74 1.54 20.57
CA ALA A 715 4.05 2.97 20.44
C ALA A 715 4.00 3.68 21.81
N MET A 716 3.03 3.31 22.64
CA MET A 716 2.83 3.86 23.98
C MET A 716 3.69 3.15 25.03
N HIS A 717 3.59 1.83 25.13
CA HIS A 717 4.10 1.06 26.27
C HIS A 717 4.91 -0.18 25.87
N PRO A 718 5.96 -0.03 25.04
CA PRO A 718 6.82 -1.15 24.71
C PRO A 718 7.45 -1.70 25.99
N MET A 719 7.37 -3.03 26.16
CA MET A 719 7.77 -3.71 27.39
C MET A 719 8.51 -5.00 27.06
N THR A 720 9.32 -5.48 28.00
CA THR A 720 9.96 -6.79 27.85
C THR A 720 8.89 -7.89 27.85
N PRO A 721 9.12 -9.02 27.16
CA PRO A 721 8.10 -10.05 26.95
C PRO A 721 7.90 -10.98 28.15
N ASP A 722 8.53 -10.72 29.30
CA ASP A 722 8.62 -11.66 30.42
C ASP A 722 7.26 -12.05 31.01
N LEU A 723 6.27 -11.14 30.93
CA LEU A 723 4.86 -11.40 31.28
C LEU A 723 3.96 -11.80 30.11
N GLY A 724 4.44 -11.70 28.86
CA GLY A 724 3.61 -11.97 27.67
C GLY A 724 2.43 -11.01 27.49
N GLN A 725 2.50 -9.78 28.02
CA GLN A 725 1.36 -8.85 28.08
C GLN A 725 1.34 -7.76 27.00
N GLY A 726 2.34 -7.66 26.13
CA GLY A 726 2.39 -6.60 25.10
C GLY A 726 1.17 -6.60 24.17
N GLY A 727 0.88 -7.75 23.53
CA GLY A 727 -0.28 -7.88 22.64
C GLY A 727 -1.63 -7.79 23.36
N GLY A 728 -1.73 -8.38 24.56
CA GLY A 728 -2.95 -8.26 25.37
C GLY A 728 -3.25 -6.82 25.76
N SER A 729 -2.23 -6.07 26.21
CA SER A 729 -2.34 -4.64 26.54
C SER A 729 -2.69 -3.79 25.32
N ALA A 730 -2.21 -4.14 24.12
CA ALA A 730 -2.59 -3.48 22.88
C ALA A 730 -4.08 -3.69 22.52
N LEU A 731 -4.62 -4.89 22.78
CA LEU A 731 -6.06 -5.15 22.60
C LEU A 731 -6.91 -4.40 23.64
N GLU A 732 -6.44 -4.29 24.88
CA GLU A 732 -7.07 -3.44 25.90
C GLU A 732 -7.15 -1.98 25.43
N ASP A 733 -6.05 -1.44 24.88
CA ASP A 733 -6.03 -0.05 24.38
C ASP A 733 -7.06 0.17 23.28
N ALA A 734 -7.17 -0.76 22.33
CA ALA A 734 -8.11 -0.68 21.21
C ALA A 734 -9.56 -0.56 21.69
N VAL A 735 -9.97 -1.40 22.65
CA VAL A 735 -11.34 -1.36 23.20
C VAL A 735 -11.58 -0.07 24.00
N ILE A 736 -10.61 0.38 24.80
CA ILE A 736 -10.76 1.59 25.61
C ILE A 736 -10.78 2.85 24.73
N LEU A 737 -9.95 2.92 23.69
CA LEU A 737 -10.02 3.97 22.67
C LEU A 737 -11.37 3.95 21.96
N GLY A 738 -11.84 2.79 21.52
CA GLY A 738 -13.15 2.62 20.89
C GLY A 738 -14.30 3.06 21.80
N ARG A 739 -14.22 2.78 23.11
CA ARG A 739 -15.18 3.26 24.12
C ARG A 739 -15.20 4.78 24.23
N HIS A 740 -14.05 5.39 24.44
CA HIS A 740 -13.94 6.84 24.65
C HIS A 740 -14.35 7.62 23.39
N ILE A 741 -13.82 7.24 22.22
CA ILE A 741 -14.16 7.87 20.94
C ILE A 741 -15.63 7.60 20.59
N GLY A 742 -16.11 6.36 20.78
CA GLY A 742 -17.50 5.98 20.51
C GLY A 742 -18.50 6.71 21.41
N ASN A 743 -18.18 6.89 22.70
CA ASN A 743 -19.03 7.65 23.62
C ASN A 743 -19.17 9.11 23.20
N SER A 744 -18.07 9.76 22.79
CA SER A 744 -18.15 11.12 22.22
C SER A 744 -18.98 11.13 20.94
N TYR A 745 -18.72 10.19 20.03
CA TYR A 745 -19.44 10.10 18.75
C TYR A 745 -20.95 9.95 18.94
N LEU A 746 -21.38 9.06 19.83
CA LEU A 746 -22.81 8.84 20.14
C LEU A 746 -23.43 10.04 20.86
N ARG A 747 -22.72 10.65 21.83
CA ARG A 747 -23.18 11.83 22.56
C ARG A 747 -23.43 13.03 21.64
N ASN A 748 -22.64 13.13 20.57
CA ASN A 748 -22.72 14.20 19.57
C ASN A 748 -23.56 13.82 18.34
N GLY A 749 -24.49 12.86 18.46
CA GLY A 749 -25.44 12.52 17.39
C GLY A 749 -24.81 11.91 16.15
N GLY A 750 -23.70 11.19 16.30
CA GLY A 750 -22.94 10.62 15.20
C GLY A 750 -21.99 11.61 14.51
N MET A 751 -21.60 12.67 15.21
CA MET A 751 -20.60 13.63 14.73
C MET A 751 -19.36 13.63 15.61
N ILE A 752 -18.21 13.83 14.97
CA ILE A 752 -16.94 13.97 15.68
C ILE A 752 -16.69 15.43 16.03
N SER A 753 -16.85 15.77 17.31
CA SER A 753 -16.52 17.08 17.91
C SER A 753 -15.08 17.09 18.45
N GLN A 754 -14.27 18.09 18.07
CA GLN A 754 -12.86 18.15 18.47
C GLN A 754 -12.65 18.37 19.97
N GLU A 755 -13.42 19.25 20.60
CA GLU A 755 -13.26 19.58 22.03
C GLU A 755 -13.61 18.38 22.91
N ASP A 756 -14.71 17.70 22.61
CA ASP A 756 -15.15 16.51 23.35
C ASP A 756 -14.19 15.32 23.14
N LEU A 757 -13.66 15.16 21.92
CA LEU A 757 -12.63 14.15 21.64
C LEU A 757 -11.33 14.36 22.40
N GLU A 758 -10.86 15.60 22.53
CA GLU A 758 -9.65 15.88 23.29
C GLU A 758 -9.81 15.41 24.75
N VAL A 759 -10.97 15.68 25.35
CA VAL A 759 -11.31 15.21 26.69
C VAL A 759 -11.35 13.68 26.74
N GLU A 760 -12.03 13.02 25.81
CA GLU A 760 -12.12 11.55 25.78
C GLU A 760 -10.76 10.87 25.54
N ILE A 761 -9.88 11.45 24.70
CA ILE A 761 -8.50 10.96 24.52
C ILE A 761 -7.67 11.13 25.79
N GLN A 762 -7.85 12.24 26.52
CA GLN A 762 -7.20 12.42 27.82
C GLN A 762 -7.72 11.41 28.86
N MET A 763 -9.01 11.06 28.83
CA MET A 763 -9.57 10.02 29.69
C MET A 763 -9.02 8.63 29.37
N TYR A 764 -8.89 8.28 28.09
CA TYR A 764 -8.17 7.07 27.65
C TYR A 764 -6.75 7.04 28.24
N VAL A 765 -5.98 8.12 28.07
CA VAL A 765 -4.61 8.19 28.59
C VAL A 765 -4.60 8.05 30.11
N LYS A 766 -5.54 8.69 30.82
CA LYS A 766 -5.65 8.62 32.28
C LYS A 766 -5.93 7.19 32.76
N GLU A 767 -6.83 6.47 32.10
CA GLU A 767 -7.16 5.08 32.41
C GLU A 767 -5.94 4.16 32.15
N ARG A 768 -5.27 4.33 31.01
CA ARG A 768 -4.16 3.46 30.59
C ARG A 768 -2.83 3.74 31.26
N ARG A 769 -2.57 4.99 31.67
CA ARG A 769 -1.23 5.43 32.14
C ARG A 769 -0.72 4.55 33.28
N TRP A 770 -1.51 4.34 34.33
CA TRP A 770 -1.07 3.55 35.49
C TRP A 770 -1.02 2.06 35.20
N ARG A 771 -1.98 1.55 34.42
CA ARG A 771 -2.06 0.14 34.04
C ARG A 771 -0.84 -0.29 33.23
N THR A 772 -0.48 0.49 32.22
CA THR A 772 0.65 0.22 31.31
C THR A 772 2.00 0.46 32.00
N THR A 773 2.12 1.50 32.82
CA THR A 773 3.28 1.72 33.69
C THR A 773 3.53 0.52 34.61
N GLY A 774 2.47 0.00 35.25
CA GLY A 774 2.54 -1.18 36.09
C GLY A 774 3.03 -2.41 35.31
N LEU A 775 2.52 -2.63 34.10
CA LEU A 775 2.95 -3.75 33.23
C LEU A 775 4.43 -3.67 32.88
N ILE A 776 4.92 -2.50 32.47
CA ILE A 776 6.34 -2.29 32.12
C ILE A 776 7.23 -2.62 33.32
N ILE A 777 6.94 -2.06 34.50
CA ILE A 777 7.72 -2.29 35.71
C ILE A 777 7.71 -3.78 36.06
N THR A 778 6.53 -4.38 36.09
CA THR A 778 6.37 -5.79 36.48
C THR A 778 7.11 -6.70 35.51
N SER A 779 7.02 -6.45 34.19
CA SER A 779 7.67 -7.27 33.18
C SER A 779 9.18 -7.21 33.28
N TYR A 780 9.74 -6.00 33.40
CA TYR A 780 11.18 -5.83 33.56
C TYR A 780 11.70 -6.51 34.85
N LEU A 781 11.03 -6.28 35.99
CA LEU A 781 11.43 -6.90 37.26
C LEU A 781 11.28 -8.43 37.23
N SER A 782 10.22 -8.93 36.62
CA SER A 782 9.96 -10.37 36.47
C SER A 782 11.09 -11.03 35.67
N GLY A 783 11.51 -10.44 34.55
CA GLY A 783 12.63 -10.93 33.77
C GLY A 783 13.94 -10.98 34.55
N TRP A 784 14.23 -9.92 35.31
CA TRP A 784 15.43 -9.84 36.14
C TRP A 784 15.43 -10.84 37.32
N VAL A 785 14.27 -11.10 37.92
CA VAL A 785 14.11 -12.13 38.97
C VAL A 785 14.28 -13.53 38.39
N GLN A 786 13.60 -13.83 37.28
CA GLN A 786 13.60 -15.17 36.67
C GLN A 786 14.97 -15.57 36.12
N GLN A 787 15.80 -14.63 35.69
CA GLN A 787 17.12 -14.91 35.08
C GLN A 787 18.30 -14.75 36.06
N SER A 788 18.02 -14.66 37.38
CA SER A 788 19.03 -14.55 38.45
C SER A 788 19.92 -13.29 38.41
N GLY A 789 19.35 -12.12 38.76
CA GLY A 789 20.00 -11.07 39.59
C GLY A 789 21.31 -10.38 39.17
N GLY A 790 22.04 -10.86 38.16
CA GLY A 790 23.43 -10.47 37.87
C GLY A 790 23.57 -9.60 36.62
N GLY A 791 23.12 -8.34 36.68
CA GLY A 791 23.57 -7.35 35.68
C GLY A 791 22.51 -6.51 34.97
N GLY A 792 21.37 -6.23 35.61
CA GLY A 792 20.56 -5.07 35.22
C GLY A 792 21.33 -3.76 35.48
N ILE A 793 20.80 -2.62 35.03
CA ILE A 793 21.37 -1.25 35.14
C ILE A 793 21.99 -0.92 36.53
N GLY A 794 21.62 -1.61 37.60
CA GLY A 794 22.24 -1.49 38.91
C GLY A 794 23.67 -2.05 39.06
N SER A 795 24.19 -2.86 38.13
CA SER A 795 25.57 -3.38 38.23
C SER A 795 26.64 -2.38 37.73
N SER A 796 26.25 -1.40 36.90
CA SER A 796 27.15 -0.36 36.38
C SER A 796 27.21 0.89 37.26
N LEU A 797 26.31 1.02 38.25
CA LEU A 797 26.31 2.09 39.26
C LEU A 797 26.75 1.53 40.61
N ARG A 798 28.03 1.71 40.98
CA ARG A 798 28.52 1.42 42.35
C ARG A 798 27.65 2.18 43.36
N GLY A 799 26.79 1.47 44.10
CA GLY A 799 25.97 2.03 45.21
C GLY A 799 24.47 1.70 45.20
N VAL A 800 23.91 1.12 44.13
CA VAL A 800 22.43 0.95 43.97
C VAL A 800 21.91 -0.43 44.43
N GLY A 801 22.79 -1.32 44.90
CA GLY A 801 22.45 -2.71 45.26
C GLY A 801 21.38 -2.85 46.35
N TRP A 802 21.36 -1.96 47.34
CA TRP A 802 20.33 -1.97 48.40
C TRP A 802 18.96 -1.53 47.87
N LEU A 803 18.90 -0.50 47.01
CA LEU A 803 17.66 -0.04 46.39
C LEU A 803 17.06 -1.10 45.48
N MET A 804 17.89 -1.82 44.71
CA MET A 804 17.43 -2.91 43.85
C MET A 804 16.99 -4.14 44.66
N LYS A 805 17.67 -4.46 45.76
CA LYS A 805 17.23 -5.50 46.71
C LYS A 805 15.91 -5.12 47.38
N PHE A 806 15.70 -3.85 47.72
CA PHE A 806 14.44 -3.32 48.20
C PHE A 806 13.33 -3.39 47.14
N LEU A 807 13.60 -3.02 45.89
CA LEU A 807 12.64 -3.14 44.79
C LEU A 807 12.25 -4.60 44.53
N ARG A 808 13.19 -5.55 44.66
CA ARG A 808 12.89 -6.98 44.54
C ARG A 808 12.09 -7.51 45.73
N ASP A 809 12.64 -7.35 46.93
CA ASP A 809 12.18 -8.06 48.13
C ASP A 809 10.95 -7.38 48.75
N THR A 810 10.82 -6.07 48.60
CA THR A 810 9.69 -5.28 49.13
C THR A 810 8.68 -4.91 48.05
N VAL A 811 9.10 -4.44 46.88
CA VAL A 811 8.15 -3.98 45.86
C VAL A 811 7.64 -5.15 45.00
N PHE A 812 8.53 -5.96 44.44
CA PHE A 812 8.13 -7.09 43.58
C PHE A 812 7.46 -8.20 44.40
N TYR A 813 8.14 -8.82 45.37
CA TYR A 813 7.60 -9.98 46.09
C TYR A 813 6.44 -9.65 47.05
N LYS A 814 6.49 -8.53 47.79
CA LYS A 814 5.41 -8.21 48.76
C LYS A 814 4.24 -7.43 48.17
N ILE A 815 4.45 -6.57 47.16
CA ILE A 815 3.40 -5.69 46.63
C ILE A 815 2.89 -6.14 45.27
N MET A 816 3.76 -6.53 44.34
CA MET A 816 3.38 -6.78 42.94
C MET A 816 3.05 -8.25 42.65
N TYR A 817 3.80 -9.19 43.20
CA TYR A 817 3.61 -10.63 42.99
C TYR A 817 2.21 -11.11 43.39
N PRO A 818 1.62 -10.70 44.55
CA PRO A 818 0.24 -11.03 44.89
C PRO A 818 -0.80 -10.42 43.94
N ARG A 819 -0.44 -9.35 43.22
CA ARG A 819 -1.30 -8.65 42.25
C ARG A 819 -1.14 -9.17 40.82
N LEU A 820 -0.27 -10.16 40.57
CA LEU A 820 -0.06 -10.75 39.24
C LEU A 820 -1.36 -11.29 38.62
N GLY A 821 -2.25 -11.87 39.42
CA GLY A 821 -3.57 -12.32 38.95
C GLY A 821 -4.44 -11.17 38.40
N GLY A 822 -4.33 -9.97 38.95
CA GLY A 822 -5.02 -8.77 38.47
C GLY A 822 -4.44 -8.18 37.19
N PHE A 823 -3.16 -8.45 36.89
CA PHE A 823 -2.56 -8.03 35.62
C PHE A 823 -2.97 -8.92 34.43
N LEU A 824 -3.38 -10.16 34.69
CA LEU A 824 -3.86 -11.12 33.69
C LEU A 824 -5.38 -11.02 33.46
N ARG A 825 -6.12 -10.42 34.40
CA ARG A 825 -7.57 -10.22 34.37
C ARG A 825 -7.88 -8.74 34.52
N TYR A 826 -7.75 -8.03 33.42
CA TYR A 826 -8.15 -6.64 33.28
C TYR A 826 -9.37 -6.58 32.38
N ASP A 827 -10.43 -5.94 32.86
CA ASP A 827 -11.63 -5.70 32.08
C ASP A 827 -11.52 -4.33 31.40
N CYS A 828 -11.39 -4.34 30.08
CA CYS A 828 -11.36 -3.13 29.25
C CYS A 828 -12.77 -2.56 28.99
N GLY A 829 -13.81 -3.16 29.57
CA GLY A 829 -15.21 -2.83 29.36
C GLY A 829 -15.72 -3.23 27.98
N LYS A 830 -16.98 -2.86 27.71
CA LYS A 830 -17.67 -3.11 26.44
C LYS A 830 -17.74 -1.86 25.59
N LEU A 831 -17.68 -2.03 24.27
CA LEU A 831 -17.93 -0.93 23.33
C LEU A 831 -19.39 -0.44 23.48
N PRO A 832 -19.63 0.87 23.38
CA PRO A 832 -20.98 1.40 23.46
C PRO A 832 -21.79 0.97 22.23
N THR A 833 -23.03 0.56 22.46
CA THR A 833 -23.99 0.24 21.39
C THR A 833 -24.89 1.44 21.17
N GLY A 834 -24.93 1.97 19.94
CA GLY A 834 -25.99 2.90 19.56
C GLY A 834 -27.33 2.18 19.61
N SER A 835 -28.37 2.83 20.15
CA SER A 835 -29.75 2.39 19.92
C SER A 835 -29.98 2.37 18.41
N ALA A 836 -30.21 1.17 17.86
CA ALA A 836 -30.43 0.92 16.44
C ALA A 836 -31.59 1.73 15.87
#